data_AF-A0A9D9I720-F1
#
_entry.id   AF-A0A9D9I720-F1
#
_cell.length_a   1.000
_cell.length_b   1.000
_cell.length_c   1.000
_cell.angle_alpha   90.00
_cell.angle_beta   90.00
_cell.angle_gamma   90.00
#
_symmetry.space_group_name_H-M   'P 1'
#
loop_
_entity.id
_entity.type
_entity.pdbx_description
1 polymer ?
#
loop_
_entity_poly.entity_id
_entity_poly.type
_entity_poly.pdbx_seq_one_letter_code
_entity_poly.pdbx_strand_id
1 'polypeptide(L)'
;MLSGNNGNVINGVATGIGTFGNNLTHFGETFDNSGVIEIAGHITENISDAANSGAVTGAAAPIDEVALGLADDGERTVQTESLRKETVTKSFIGSDKKDCSADMIHEIIVVVDESTDSQTSMCAINGEKYILSNYSLSQELLQPAILSFSIEKVDKTETQQDVVFSDATQLIGKSFEMQASTVKANKAEDDAAPHDTFVFKGMVIDVSASRATASMQTAVVTVASWDALLQNSPHCRSFENMTLKEIVEDVLKPYAEIGYEVSPRFKEKIPYTVQYCQSDYAFLRMLAIRYGEWMYSTGVEFIFGEMESSGNAVADLDYPGGSLMSYGLRQCMSPFSFGYMYPDHYGYGSGTGTVRIAAEDVGENANDWTKKALVASMQRFKNKHFEIFSSGGFDNGTDDESVYAIGEYALKVEAEGKKTGLMTVHGFSKLALLKIGQTFLIRDNVQNKSGESKDVEQKLLKITGINHTFDYRQEYSNHFTAIPVTCSYPSYTDPGMHPVAPPQRATVVDNSDVQKLGRVRVQFLWQEAQSKDMKSPWLRIAVPYAGGGKGQLFVPEVGEEVMVGFEMDNAERPYIIGSLYNGGTGKPEDKWASSVKENGTGNNVKAIRTRNGHTILFNDRGEGGGIEIYDNRNNAYHITLSADEKKVSVFSAGEIEILADGDIGIKSKGNISIEADKKISIQSSKVIIR
;
A
#
# COMPACT_ATOMS: atom_id res chain seq x y z
N MET A 1 26.20 12.70 -29.04
CA MET A 1 26.35 13.00 -30.48
C MET A 1 26.18 11.71 -31.26
N LEU A 2 25.35 11.73 -32.32
CA LEU A 2 25.28 10.86 -33.52
C LEU A 2 25.02 9.34 -33.29
N SER A 3 23.82 8.79 -33.53
CA SER A 3 23.20 8.35 -34.81
C SER A 3 24.08 7.40 -35.64
N GLY A 4 23.70 6.22 -36.13
CA GLY A 4 22.46 5.44 -36.24
C GLY A 4 22.62 4.43 -37.39
N ASN A 5 21.91 3.29 -37.42
CA ASN A 5 21.18 2.76 -38.60
C ASN A 5 20.57 1.35 -38.40
N ASN A 6 19.24 1.32 -38.51
CA ASN A 6 18.33 0.43 -39.26
C ASN A 6 18.73 -0.99 -39.71
N GLY A 7 17.81 -1.92 -39.44
CA GLY A 7 17.52 -3.10 -40.26
C GLY A 7 16.03 -3.47 -40.11
N ASN A 8 15.26 -3.29 -41.18
CA ASN A 8 13.81 -3.50 -41.29
C ASN A 8 13.56 -4.75 -42.16
N VAL A 9 12.61 -5.62 -41.83
CA VAL A 9 12.03 -6.62 -42.74
C VAL A 9 10.50 -6.57 -42.62
N ILE A 10 9.84 -6.67 -43.78
CA ILE A 10 8.51 -6.19 -44.13
C ILE A 10 7.62 -7.38 -44.58
N ASN A 11 6.29 -7.19 -44.50
CA ASN A 11 5.16 -7.75 -45.27
C ASN A 11 4.38 -8.92 -44.64
N GLY A 12 3.04 -8.96 -44.66
CA GLY A 12 1.98 -8.10 -45.25
C GLY A 12 0.59 -8.72 -44.95
N VAL A 13 -0.43 -7.93 -44.58
CA VAL A 13 -1.55 -7.35 -45.40
C VAL A 13 -2.78 -8.26 -45.62
N ALA A 14 -3.95 -7.81 -45.15
CA ALA A 14 -5.25 -7.64 -45.86
C ALA A 14 -6.37 -7.29 -44.82
N THR A 15 -6.86 -6.05 -44.63
CA THR A 15 -7.77 -5.14 -45.38
C THR A 15 -9.24 -5.55 -45.54
N GLY A 16 -10.14 -4.65 -45.12
CA GLY A 16 -11.57 -4.50 -45.49
C GLY A 16 -12.33 -3.63 -44.47
N ILE A 17 -12.16 -2.29 -44.42
CA ILE A 17 -12.88 -1.20 -45.13
C ILE A 17 -14.41 -1.16 -44.87
N GLY A 18 -14.89 0.00 -44.38
CA GLY A 18 -16.30 0.38 -44.43
C GLY A 18 -16.66 1.67 -43.68
N THR A 19 -16.12 2.82 -44.11
CA THR A 19 -16.56 4.17 -43.69
C THR A 19 -17.73 4.62 -44.56
N PHE A 20 -18.80 5.20 -43.99
CA PHE A 20 -19.69 6.11 -44.70
C PHE A 20 -20.31 7.14 -43.75
N GLY A 21 -20.19 8.42 -44.11
CA GLY A 21 -21.01 9.51 -43.61
C GLY A 21 -21.59 10.29 -44.79
N ASN A 22 -22.87 10.65 -44.73
CA ASN A 22 -23.37 12.04 -44.79
C ASN A 22 -24.89 12.14 -44.96
N ASN A 23 -25.47 13.07 -44.17
CA ASN A 23 -26.60 13.99 -44.39
C ASN A 23 -27.99 13.49 -44.83
N LEU A 24 -29.05 13.85 -44.08
CA LEU A 24 -29.94 15.00 -44.35
C LEU A 24 -31.14 15.13 -43.34
N THR A 25 -31.35 16.37 -42.86
CA THR A 25 -32.60 17.13 -42.57
C THR A 25 -33.75 16.61 -41.65
N HIS A 26 -33.97 17.39 -40.58
CA HIS A 26 -35.22 17.91 -39.96
C HIS A 26 -36.57 17.22 -40.24
N PHE A 27 -37.31 16.88 -39.17
CA PHE A 27 -38.72 17.25 -38.93
C PHE A 27 -39.01 17.07 -37.43
N GLY A 28 -39.55 18.11 -36.79
CA GLY A 28 -40.20 17.99 -35.48
C GLY A 28 -41.66 17.61 -35.66
N GLU A 29 -42.24 16.94 -34.66
CA GLU A 29 -43.65 17.06 -34.32
C GLU A 29 -43.90 16.50 -32.92
N THR A 30 -44.72 17.25 -32.18
CA THR A 30 -45.29 17.01 -30.86
C THR A 30 -46.20 15.77 -30.82
N PHE A 31 -46.18 15.02 -29.71
CA PHE A 31 -47.32 14.20 -29.30
C PHE A 31 -47.56 14.32 -27.79
N ASP A 32 -48.69 14.93 -27.47
CA ASP A 32 -49.41 14.81 -26.21
C ASP A 32 -50.44 13.68 -26.39
N ASN A 33 -50.58 12.77 -25.41
CA ASN A 33 -51.89 12.27 -25.01
C ASN A 33 -51.85 11.41 -23.73
N SER A 34 -52.49 11.95 -22.71
CA SER A 34 -53.47 11.33 -21.82
C SER A 34 -53.76 9.82 -21.92
N GLY A 35 -53.82 9.16 -20.77
CA GLY A 35 -54.34 7.79 -20.63
C GLY A 35 -54.30 7.26 -19.20
N VAL A 36 -55.35 7.54 -18.43
CA VAL A 36 -55.65 6.99 -17.10
C VAL A 36 -55.97 5.50 -17.20
N ILE A 37 -55.45 4.67 -16.28
CA ILE A 37 -56.08 3.39 -15.88
C ILE A 37 -55.97 3.23 -14.35
N GLU A 38 -57.14 3.09 -13.73
CA GLU A 38 -57.38 2.76 -12.33
C GLU A 38 -56.96 1.33 -11.98
N ILE A 39 -56.44 1.12 -10.77
CA ILE A 39 -56.59 -0.15 -10.04
C ILE A 39 -56.98 0.17 -8.59
N ALA A 40 -58.27 0.15 -8.31
CA ALA A 40 -58.81 -0.29 -7.02
C ALA A 40 -58.56 -1.81 -6.92
N GLY A 41 -58.13 -2.42 -5.82
CA GLY A 41 -58.51 -2.22 -4.43
C GLY A 41 -59.38 -3.41 -4.01
N HIS A 42 -58.86 -4.31 -3.16
CA HIS A 42 -59.56 -5.02 -2.07
C HIS A 42 -58.73 -6.19 -1.50
N ILE A 43 -58.53 -6.17 -0.18
CA ILE A 43 -58.70 -7.24 0.85
C ILE A 43 -58.38 -6.52 2.20
N THR A 44 -59.34 -5.94 2.92
CA THR A 44 -60.17 -6.47 4.04
C THR A 44 -59.48 -7.33 5.12
N GLU A 45 -59.19 -6.66 6.24
CA GLU A 45 -59.60 -6.87 7.66
C GLU A 45 -59.38 -8.20 8.44
N ASN A 46 -58.71 -8.06 9.60
CA ASN A 46 -59.18 -8.35 10.99
C ASN A 46 -58.05 -7.95 11.98
N ILE A 47 -58.08 -6.81 12.70
CA ILE A 47 -58.74 -6.44 13.99
C ILE A 47 -58.35 -7.25 15.25
N SER A 48 -57.62 -6.60 16.16
CA SER A 48 -57.82 -6.43 17.62
C SER A 48 -56.66 -5.56 18.14
N ASP A 49 -56.71 -4.65 19.12
CA ASP A 49 -57.74 -4.13 20.01
C ASP A 49 -57.20 -2.79 20.58
N ALA A 50 -58.09 -2.01 21.19
CA ALA A 50 -57.94 -0.61 21.60
C ALA A 50 -56.88 -0.31 22.70
N ALA A 51 -56.31 0.91 22.66
CA ALA A 51 -56.54 1.94 23.68
C ALA A 51 -55.89 3.31 23.35
N ASN A 52 -56.73 4.35 23.43
CA ASN A 52 -56.51 5.80 23.57
C ASN A 52 -55.22 6.21 24.32
N SER A 53 -54.60 7.38 24.11
CA SER A 53 -55.11 8.75 23.85
C SER A 53 -54.01 9.59 23.17
N GLY A 54 -54.24 10.40 22.13
CA GLY A 54 -54.88 11.73 22.18
C GLY A 54 -54.02 12.72 23.00
N ALA A 55 -53.49 13.85 22.53
CA ALA A 55 -53.93 14.85 21.55
C ALA A 55 -52.71 15.70 21.10
N VAL A 56 -52.55 16.05 19.81
CA VAL A 56 -52.89 17.35 19.12
C VAL A 56 -52.23 18.58 19.79
N THR A 57 -51.56 19.55 19.17
CA THR A 57 -51.68 20.34 17.91
C THR A 57 -50.33 21.04 17.69
N GLY A 58 -49.81 21.25 16.49
CA GLY A 58 -50.23 22.37 15.65
C GLY A 58 -49.00 22.93 14.91
N ALA A 59 -49.22 23.31 13.66
CA ALA A 59 -48.20 23.62 12.66
C ALA A 59 -47.83 25.11 12.59
N ALA A 60 -46.73 25.34 11.85
CA ALA A 60 -46.42 26.49 10.97
C ALA A 60 -45.85 27.79 11.56
N ALA A 61 -44.54 27.99 11.30
CA ALA A 61 -43.85 29.09 10.57
C ALA A 61 -44.15 30.58 10.89
N PRO A 62 -43.30 31.56 10.48
CA PRO A 62 -41.88 31.57 10.11
C PRO A 62 -41.06 32.59 10.95
N ILE A 63 -39.74 32.62 10.73
CA ILE A 63 -38.78 33.52 11.36
C ILE A 63 -38.62 34.76 10.49
N ASP A 64 -38.69 35.94 11.09
CA ASP A 64 -38.31 37.22 10.51
C ASP A 64 -37.18 37.85 11.35
N GLU A 65 -36.37 38.68 10.69
CA GLU A 65 -35.07 39.21 11.08
C GLU A 65 -34.98 40.00 12.42
N VAL A 66 -33.73 40.17 12.86
CA VAL A 66 -33.11 41.40 13.45
C VAL A 66 -32.50 41.28 14.86
N ALA A 67 -31.21 41.60 14.89
CA ALA A 67 -30.39 42.28 15.92
C ALA A 67 -29.96 41.59 17.23
N LEU A 68 -28.63 41.38 17.30
CA LEU A 68 -27.68 41.97 18.26
C LEU A 68 -28.18 42.26 19.69
N GLY A 69 -27.62 41.52 20.64
CA GLY A 69 -27.61 41.87 22.06
C GLY A 69 -26.52 41.13 22.82
N LEU A 70 -25.47 41.87 23.21
CA LEU A 70 -24.45 41.47 24.19
C LEU A 70 -25.07 41.46 25.60
N ALA A 71 -24.83 40.42 26.40
CA ALA A 71 -24.55 40.53 27.85
C ALA A 71 -24.31 39.15 28.50
N ASP A 72 -23.11 39.04 29.07
CA ASP A 72 -22.63 38.34 30.27
C ASP A 72 -23.40 37.26 31.04
N ASP A 73 -22.57 36.29 31.43
CA ASP A 73 -22.46 35.52 32.68
C ASP A 73 -23.54 34.52 33.12
N GLY A 74 -23.08 33.26 33.19
CA GLY A 74 -23.73 32.15 33.87
C GLY A 74 -22.90 30.87 33.78
N GLU A 75 -21.94 30.72 34.69
CA GLU A 75 -21.10 29.54 34.89
C GLU A 75 -21.87 28.21 34.81
N ARG A 76 -21.36 27.27 34.02
CA ARG A 76 -21.45 25.83 34.34
C ARG A 76 -20.24 25.08 33.79
N THR A 77 -19.45 24.64 34.76
CA THR A 77 -18.22 23.85 34.69
C THR A 77 -18.44 22.52 33.97
N VAL A 78 -17.63 22.24 32.95
CA VAL A 78 -17.35 20.88 32.45
C VAL A 78 -15.84 20.73 32.39
N GLN A 79 -15.35 19.77 33.19
CA GLN A 79 -13.94 19.39 33.29
C GLN A 79 -13.43 18.95 31.92
N THR A 80 -12.47 19.70 31.38
CA THR A 80 -11.62 19.27 30.27
C THR A 80 -10.25 18.98 30.85
N GLU A 81 -9.82 17.72 30.77
CA GLU A 81 -8.44 17.32 31.05
C GLU A 81 -7.52 18.09 30.09
N SER A 82 -6.69 18.96 30.67
CA SER A 82 -5.70 19.72 29.94
C SER A 82 -4.59 18.78 29.45
N LEU A 83 -4.61 18.44 28.16
CA LEU A 83 -3.42 18.00 27.44
C LEU A 83 -2.36 19.10 27.57
N ARG A 84 -1.25 18.75 28.24
CA ARG A 84 -0.08 19.59 28.45
C ARG A 84 0.38 20.16 27.10
N LYS A 85 0.31 21.49 26.96
CA LYS A 85 1.17 22.21 26.03
C LYS A 85 2.61 21.99 26.48
N GLU A 86 3.32 21.08 25.82
CA GLU A 86 4.78 21.02 25.89
C GLU A 86 5.33 22.28 25.20
N THR A 87 5.43 23.35 25.99
CA THR A 87 6.39 24.40 25.73
C THR A 87 7.76 23.74 25.78
N VAL A 88 8.41 23.53 24.63
CA VAL A 88 9.82 23.12 24.55
C VAL A 88 10.62 24.06 25.44
N THR A 89 10.93 23.61 26.64
CA THR A 89 11.61 24.39 27.65
C THR A 89 13.07 24.33 27.24
N LYS A 90 13.61 25.45 26.75
CA LYS A 90 15.04 25.61 26.48
C LYS A 90 15.81 25.35 27.78
N SER A 91 16.29 24.14 28.00
CA SER A 91 17.43 23.91 28.88
C SER A 91 18.68 24.39 28.15
N PHE A 92 18.93 25.69 28.23
CA PHE A 92 20.26 26.20 27.92
C PHE A 92 21.22 25.65 28.98
N ILE A 93 22.00 24.64 28.59
CA ILE A 93 23.30 24.40 29.23
C ILE A 93 24.11 25.69 29.06
N GLY A 94 24.83 26.06 30.12
CA GLY A 94 25.43 27.36 30.34
C GLY A 94 26.27 27.93 29.20
N SER A 95 26.57 29.21 29.37
CA SER A 95 27.29 30.17 28.53
C SER A 95 28.72 29.81 28.10
N ASP A 96 29.07 28.54 27.95
CA ASP A 96 30.26 28.17 27.21
C ASP A 96 29.92 28.26 25.72
N LYS A 97 30.57 29.18 25.00
CA LYS A 97 30.52 29.19 23.54
C LYS A 97 30.91 27.79 23.06
N LYS A 98 29.93 27.01 22.59
CA LYS A 98 30.21 25.75 21.90
C LYS A 98 31.17 26.06 20.76
N ASP A 99 32.27 25.33 20.71
CA ASP A 99 33.33 25.53 19.73
C ASP A 99 32.82 25.12 18.34
N CYS A 100 32.35 26.10 17.58
CA CYS A 100 31.87 25.96 16.22
C CYS A 100 32.99 25.98 15.18
N SER A 101 34.26 25.77 15.56
CA SER A 101 35.34 25.66 14.59
C SER A 101 35.26 24.34 13.80
N ALA A 102 35.92 24.33 12.64
CA ALA A 102 36.04 23.15 11.79
C ALA A 102 36.72 21.99 12.53
N ASP A 103 36.32 20.78 12.20
CA ASP A 103 36.93 19.56 12.71
C ASP A 103 37.97 19.02 11.72
N MET A 104 39.04 18.43 12.26
CA MET A 104 40.00 17.61 11.53
C MET A 104 39.90 16.18 12.03
N ILE A 105 40.17 15.22 11.15
CA ILE A 105 40.25 13.82 11.57
C ILE A 105 41.47 13.63 12.45
N HIS A 106 41.24 13.03 13.62
CA HIS A 106 42.30 12.65 14.54
C HIS A 106 42.70 11.19 14.31
N GLU A 107 41.70 10.31 14.38
CA GLU A 107 41.91 8.87 14.25
C GLU A 107 40.72 8.21 13.55
N ILE A 108 41.00 7.19 12.74
CA ILE A 108 39.96 6.30 12.21
C ILE A 108 40.39 4.88 12.56
N ILE A 109 39.67 4.24 13.45
CA ILE A 109 39.89 2.86 13.84
C ILE A 109 38.95 2.00 13.00
N VAL A 110 39.50 0.97 12.36
CA VAL A 110 38.71 0.01 11.57
C VAL A 110 38.88 -1.39 12.10
N VAL A 111 37.82 -2.18 12.00
CA VAL A 111 37.79 -3.60 12.31
C VAL A 111 37.13 -4.33 11.14
N VAL A 112 37.79 -5.36 10.63
CA VAL A 112 37.29 -6.18 9.53
C VAL A 112 37.09 -7.60 10.05
N ASP A 113 35.92 -8.20 9.81
CA ASP A 113 35.61 -9.60 10.08
C ASP A 113 35.83 -10.02 11.55
N GLU A 114 35.44 -9.14 12.49
CA GLU A 114 35.60 -9.33 13.94
C GLU A 114 37.05 -9.58 14.41
N SER A 115 38.05 -9.19 13.61
CA SER A 115 39.45 -9.26 14.03
C SER A 115 39.70 -8.43 15.30
N THR A 116 40.46 -8.99 16.25
CA THR A 116 40.81 -8.30 17.50
C THR A 116 41.84 -7.18 17.30
N ASP A 117 42.41 -7.06 16.11
CA ASP A 117 43.46 -6.11 15.77
C ASP A 117 42.84 -4.83 15.18
N SER A 118 42.33 -3.96 16.05
CA SER A 118 41.95 -2.60 15.66
C SER A 118 43.19 -1.83 15.19
N GLN A 119 43.18 -1.30 13.97
CA GLN A 119 44.29 -0.52 13.43
C GLN A 119 43.82 0.83 12.89
N THR A 120 44.66 1.85 13.09
CA THR A 120 44.39 3.22 12.65
C THR A 120 44.54 3.34 11.14
N SER A 121 43.44 3.55 10.42
CA SER A 121 43.36 3.67 8.96
C SER A 121 44.11 2.57 8.21
N MET A 122 44.18 1.38 8.80
CA MET A 122 44.88 0.23 8.24
C MET A 122 44.06 -1.04 8.49
N CYS A 123 44.20 -2.02 7.62
CA CYS A 123 43.67 -3.36 7.87
C CYS A 123 44.63 -4.43 7.37
N ALA A 124 44.51 -5.63 7.91
CA ALA A 124 45.21 -6.81 7.42
C ALA A 124 44.26 -7.68 6.59
N ILE A 125 44.67 -8.03 5.37
CA ILE A 125 43.93 -8.91 4.48
C ILE A 125 44.88 -10.05 4.10
N ASN A 126 44.56 -11.29 4.45
CA ASN A 126 45.44 -12.46 4.24
C ASN A 126 46.87 -12.33 4.80
N GLY A 127 47.06 -11.52 5.85
CA GLY A 127 48.37 -11.24 6.43
C GLY A 127 49.14 -10.10 5.77
N GLU A 128 48.63 -9.55 4.66
CA GLU A 128 49.15 -8.35 4.01
C GLU A 128 48.50 -7.10 4.58
N LYS A 129 49.29 -6.02 4.75
CA LYS A 129 48.81 -4.76 5.33
C LYS A 129 48.36 -3.78 4.24
N TYR A 130 47.21 -3.17 4.46
CA TYR A 130 46.64 -2.15 3.59
C TYR A 130 46.39 -0.85 4.36
N ILE A 131 46.60 0.28 3.70
CA ILE A 131 46.23 1.62 4.16
C ILE A 131 44.89 1.98 3.55
N LEU A 132 43.99 2.54 4.36
CA LEU A 132 42.67 3.01 3.96
C LEU A 132 42.66 4.54 3.86
N SER A 133 42.05 5.08 2.81
CA SER A 133 41.97 6.52 2.56
C SER A 133 40.72 6.89 1.74
N ASN A 134 40.49 8.20 1.52
CA ASN A 134 39.39 8.72 0.70
C ASN A 134 38.01 8.21 1.12
N TYR A 135 37.71 8.27 2.42
CA TYR A 135 36.45 7.80 2.96
C TYR A 135 35.29 8.71 2.50
N SER A 136 34.15 8.10 2.21
CA SER A 136 32.89 8.79 1.95
C SER A 136 31.73 8.00 2.57
N LEU A 137 31.05 8.58 3.56
CA LEU A 137 29.89 7.99 4.23
C LEU A 137 28.61 8.75 3.83
N SER A 138 27.68 8.05 3.20
CA SER A 138 26.38 8.55 2.79
C SER A 138 25.29 8.01 3.70
N GLN A 139 24.48 8.91 4.26
CA GLN A 139 23.29 8.59 5.05
C GLN A 139 22.09 9.36 4.47
N GLU A 140 21.14 8.66 3.88
CA GLU A 140 19.93 9.27 3.33
C GLU A 140 18.69 8.45 3.72
N LEU A 141 17.50 9.05 3.55
CA LEU A 141 16.25 8.35 3.82
C LEU A 141 15.97 7.30 2.73
N LEU A 142 15.27 6.23 3.11
CA LEU A 142 14.78 5.18 2.21
C LEU A 142 15.89 4.44 1.42
N GLN A 143 17.13 4.50 1.89
CA GLN A 143 18.24 3.68 1.40
C GLN A 143 19.18 3.30 2.55
N PRO A 144 19.89 2.16 2.46
CA PRO A 144 20.93 1.84 3.44
C PRO A 144 22.03 2.90 3.44
N ALA A 145 22.65 3.13 4.58
CA ALA A 145 23.84 3.95 4.65
C ALA A 145 25.01 3.23 3.94
N ILE A 146 25.76 3.98 3.13
CA ILE A 146 26.86 3.47 2.30
C ILE A 146 28.16 4.17 2.71
N LEU A 147 29.15 3.37 3.09
CA LEU A 147 30.53 3.82 3.28
C LEU A 147 31.37 3.34 2.10
N SER A 148 32.16 4.22 1.50
CA SER A 148 33.20 3.83 0.53
C SER A 148 34.55 4.37 0.94
N PHE A 149 35.62 3.64 0.61
CA PHE A 149 37.00 4.05 0.85
C PHE A 149 37.94 3.35 -0.15
N SER A 150 39.13 3.92 -0.31
CA SER A 150 40.21 3.33 -1.10
C SER A 150 41.16 2.53 -0.20
N ILE A 151 41.62 1.38 -0.69
CA ILE A 151 42.71 0.60 -0.08
C ILE A 151 43.96 0.62 -0.96
N GLU A 152 45.12 0.78 -0.32
CA GLU A 152 46.44 0.69 -0.95
C GLU A 152 47.33 -0.26 -0.15
N LYS A 153 47.99 -1.20 -0.83
CA LYS A 153 48.90 -2.15 -0.19
C LYS A 153 50.14 -1.41 0.33
N VAL A 154 50.53 -1.69 1.59
CA VAL A 154 51.72 -1.07 2.22
C VAL A 154 53.00 -1.57 1.56
N ASP A 155 53.14 -2.89 1.42
CA ASP A 155 54.23 -3.49 0.67
C ASP A 155 53.89 -3.47 -0.82
N LYS A 156 54.59 -2.62 -1.57
CA LYS A 156 54.39 -2.45 -3.01
C LYS A 156 55.09 -3.53 -3.86
N THR A 157 55.68 -4.53 -3.23
CA THR A 157 56.33 -5.65 -3.93
C THR A 157 55.26 -6.48 -4.63
N GLU A 158 55.35 -6.58 -5.96
CA GLU A 158 54.44 -7.40 -6.75
C GLU A 158 54.92 -8.87 -6.77
N THR A 159 54.14 -9.78 -6.19
CA THR A 159 54.32 -11.22 -6.36
C THR A 159 53.40 -11.80 -7.43
N GLN A 160 53.62 -13.05 -7.83
CA GLN A 160 52.76 -13.77 -8.78
C GLN A 160 51.31 -13.95 -8.25
N GLN A 161 51.11 -13.82 -6.94
CA GLN A 161 49.81 -13.84 -6.26
C GLN A 161 49.17 -12.43 -6.17
N ASP A 162 49.98 -11.38 -6.02
CA ASP A 162 49.53 -9.97 -5.92
C ASP A 162 49.10 -9.34 -7.25
N VAL A 163 49.58 -9.87 -8.38
CA VAL A 163 49.14 -9.47 -9.73
C VAL A 163 47.64 -9.75 -9.92
N VAL A 164 47.09 -10.68 -9.15
CA VAL A 164 45.68 -11.05 -9.10
C VAL A 164 45.03 -10.25 -7.96
N PHE A 165 43.88 -9.60 -8.20
CA PHE A 165 43.08 -8.87 -7.20
C PHE A 165 42.54 -9.74 -6.03
N SER A 166 43.18 -10.88 -5.77
CA SER A 166 42.78 -11.95 -4.88
C SER A 166 42.54 -11.47 -3.45
N ASP A 167 43.42 -10.65 -2.89
CA ASP A 167 43.29 -10.11 -1.53
C ASP A 167 42.09 -9.19 -1.39
N ALA A 168 41.98 -8.16 -2.25
CA ALA A 168 40.87 -7.22 -2.19
C ALA A 168 39.50 -7.93 -2.31
N THR A 169 39.40 -8.94 -3.19
CA THR A 169 38.15 -9.71 -3.35
C THR A 169 37.77 -10.55 -2.13
N GLN A 170 38.70 -10.85 -1.21
CA GLN A 170 38.37 -11.56 0.03
C GLN A 170 37.54 -10.71 1.00
N LEU A 171 37.46 -9.39 0.80
CA LEU A 171 36.67 -8.51 1.65
C LEU A 171 35.17 -8.71 1.45
N ILE A 172 34.73 -9.16 0.26
CA ILE A 172 33.31 -9.30 -0.08
C ILE A 172 32.58 -10.15 0.97
N GLY A 173 31.47 -9.63 1.49
CA GLY A 173 30.62 -10.31 2.47
C GLY A 173 31.14 -10.28 3.91
N LYS A 174 32.35 -9.77 4.17
CA LYS A 174 32.87 -9.64 5.54
C LYS A 174 32.23 -8.47 6.27
N SER A 175 32.13 -8.59 7.60
CA SER A 175 31.73 -7.47 8.45
C SER A 175 32.81 -6.39 8.47
N PHE A 176 32.37 -5.15 8.60
CA PHE A 176 33.24 -3.99 8.66
C PHE A 176 32.69 -2.98 9.66
N GLU A 177 33.54 -2.60 10.61
CA GLU A 177 33.25 -1.55 11.58
C GLU A 177 34.27 -0.42 11.43
N MET A 178 33.79 0.82 11.50
CA MET A 178 34.62 2.02 11.51
C MET A 178 34.20 2.92 12.65
N GLN A 179 35.18 3.34 13.45
CA GLN A 179 35.06 4.37 14.46
C GLN A 179 36.01 5.51 14.12
N ALA A 180 35.48 6.71 13.88
CA ALA A 180 36.30 7.89 13.58
C ALA A 180 36.14 8.95 14.66
N SER A 181 37.27 9.52 15.09
CA SER A 181 37.36 10.60 16.06
C SER A 181 37.92 11.88 15.41
N THR A 182 37.49 13.02 15.92
CA THR A 182 37.93 14.33 15.41
C THR A 182 38.47 15.22 16.53
N VAL A 183 39.28 16.20 16.11
CA VAL A 183 39.78 17.29 16.95
C VAL A 183 39.46 18.63 16.29
N LYS A 184 39.32 19.68 17.10
CA LYS A 184 39.03 21.04 16.62
C LYS A 184 40.26 21.66 15.94
N ALA A 185 40.08 22.23 14.76
CA ALA A 185 41.17 22.77 13.93
C ALA A 185 41.90 23.97 14.56
N ASN A 186 41.28 24.64 15.54
CA ASN A 186 41.81 25.82 16.22
C ASN A 186 42.59 25.51 17.51
N LYS A 187 42.67 24.23 17.94
CA LYS A 187 43.42 23.81 19.12
C LYS A 187 44.81 23.29 18.72
N ALA A 188 45.82 23.59 19.53
CA ALA A 188 47.16 23.03 19.37
C ALA A 188 47.13 21.51 19.65
N GLU A 189 47.99 20.74 18.98
CA GLU A 189 48.04 19.26 19.08
C GLU A 189 48.12 18.75 20.54
N ASP A 190 48.83 19.45 21.42
CA ASP A 190 49.03 19.04 22.82
C ASP A 190 47.81 19.30 23.75
N ASP A 191 46.86 20.14 23.34
CA ASP A 191 45.63 20.49 24.09
C ASP A 191 44.35 19.89 23.44
N ALA A 192 44.52 19.06 22.42
CA ALA A 192 43.43 18.47 21.66
C ALA A 192 42.82 17.28 22.42
N ALA A 193 41.55 17.40 22.83
CA ALA A 193 40.76 16.28 23.33
C ALA A 193 40.00 15.66 22.15
N PRO A 194 40.35 14.44 21.68
CA PRO A 194 39.64 13.79 20.59
C PRO A 194 38.20 13.46 21.01
N HIS A 195 37.28 13.57 20.07
CA HIS A 195 35.88 13.21 20.26
C HIS A 195 35.45 12.15 19.24
N ASP A 196 34.92 11.03 19.73
CA ASP A 196 34.29 10.02 18.89
C ASP A 196 33.11 10.64 18.14
N THR A 197 33.16 10.53 16.81
CA THR A 197 32.26 11.25 15.94
C THR A 197 31.43 10.32 15.08
N PHE A 198 32.07 9.37 14.39
CA PHE A 198 31.37 8.43 13.51
C PHE A 198 31.55 7.02 14.01
N VAL A 199 30.45 6.28 14.09
CA VAL A 199 30.45 4.83 14.25
C VAL A 199 29.63 4.29 13.10
N PHE A 200 30.20 3.37 12.34
CA PHE A 200 29.54 2.69 11.23
C PHE A 200 29.78 1.20 11.34
N LYS A 201 28.73 0.41 11.13
CA LYS A 201 28.76 -1.05 11.13
C LYS A 201 27.99 -1.55 9.90
N GLY A 202 28.60 -2.49 9.19
CA GLY A 202 27.98 -3.06 8.00
C GLY A 202 28.76 -4.21 7.41
N MET A 203 28.46 -4.48 6.14
CA MET A 203 29.04 -5.56 5.35
C MET A 203 29.59 -5.02 4.05
N VAL A 204 30.75 -5.54 3.62
CA VAL A 204 31.34 -5.21 2.32
C VAL A 204 30.47 -5.81 1.21
N ILE A 205 29.90 -4.96 0.36
CA ILE A 205 29.01 -5.36 -0.74
C ILE A 205 29.65 -5.25 -2.12
N ASP A 206 30.69 -4.44 -2.26
CA ASP A 206 31.40 -4.25 -3.52
C ASP A 206 32.88 -3.98 -3.30
N VAL A 207 33.70 -4.52 -4.20
CA VAL A 207 35.14 -4.28 -4.28
C VAL A 207 35.47 -4.04 -5.74
N SER A 208 35.81 -2.80 -6.05
CA SER A 208 36.18 -2.35 -7.38
C SER A 208 37.67 -2.07 -7.43
N ALA A 209 38.43 -3.01 -8.00
CA ALA A 209 39.88 -2.90 -8.11
C ALA A 209 40.31 -2.60 -9.54
N SER A 210 41.26 -1.69 -9.71
CA SER A 210 41.80 -1.32 -11.01
C SER A 210 43.32 -1.21 -10.99
N ARG A 211 43.93 -1.49 -12.15
CA ARG A 211 45.36 -1.34 -12.39
C ARG A 211 45.56 -0.51 -13.64
N ALA A 212 46.13 0.68 -13.47
CA ALA A 212 46.46 1.56 -14.60
C ALA A 212 47.94 1.43 -15.01
N THR A 213 48.83 1.27 -14.03
CA THR A 213 50.27 1.03 -14.23
C THR A 213 50.79 0.04 -13.17
N ALA A 214 52.00 -0.50 -13.36
CA ALA A 214 52.61 -1.42 -12.38
C ALA A 214 52.76 -0.83 -10.97
N SER A 215 52.76 0.50 -10.83
CA SER A 215 52.90 1.19 -9.54
C SER A 215 51.63 1.89 -9.04
N MET A 216 50.53 1.86 -9.81
CA MET A 216 49.26 2.49 -9.45
C MET A 216 48.14 1.44 -9.46
N GLN A 217 48.09 0.71 -8.34
CA GLN A 217 47.00 -0.20 -8.02
C GLN A 217 46.06 0.52 -7.04
N THR A 218 44.78 0.59 -7.36
CA THR A 218 43.78 1.18 -6.47
C THR A 218 42.59 0.26 -6.39
N ALA A 219 42.13 -0.05 -5.18
CA ALA A 219 40.86 -0.72 -4.97
C ALA A 219 39.95 0.16 -4.12
N VAL A 220 38.70 0.28 -4.55
CA VAL A 220 37.63 0.95 -3.82
C VAL A 220 36.75 -0.12 -3.21
N VAL A 221 36.51 -0.02 -1.92
CA VAL A 221 35.64 -0.92 -1.16
C VAL A 221 34.38 -0.16 -0.81
N THR A 222 33.23 -0.78 -1.03
CA THR A 222 31.93 -0.26 -0.64
C THR A 222 31.30 -1.16 0.41
N VAL A 223 30.92 -0.56 1.53
CA VAL A 223 30.30 -1.20 2.67
C VAL A 223 28.91 -0.63 2.84
N ALA A 224 27.91 -1.50 2.94
CA ALA A 224 26.55 -1.09 3.25
C ALA A 224 26.22 -1.46 4.70
N SER A 225 25.43 -0.61 5.36
CA SER A 225 24.84 -0.95 6.66
C SER A 225 23.96 -2.21 6.57
N TRP A 226 23.76 -2.87 7.72
CA TRP A 226 23.17 -4.22 7.77
C TRP A 226 21.76 -4.32 7.18
N ASP A 227 21.00 -3.23 7.14
CA ASP A 227 19.68 -3.17 6.49
C ASP A 227 19.73 -3.41 4.97
N ALA A 228 20.92 -3.41 4.35
CA ALA A 228 21.11 -3.89 2.99
C ALA A 228 20.75 -5.38 2.81
N LEU A 229 20.79 -6.20 3.87
CA LEU A 229 20.37 -7.61 3.82
C LEU A 229 18.88 -7.77 3.48
N LEU A 230 18.07 -6.75 3.74
CA LEU A 230 16.65 -6.71 3.39
C LEU A 230 16.42 -6.57 1.87
N GLN A 231 17.46 -6.27 1.07
CA GLN A 231 17.39 -6.27 -0.39
C GLN A 231 17.42 -7.70 -0.98
N ASN A 232 16.80 -8.64 -0.28
CA ASN A 232 16.68 -10.03 -0.67
C ASN A 232 15.84 -10.21 -1.96
N SER A 233 15.79 -11.45 -2.45
CA SER A 233 15.02 -11.75 -3.65
C SER A 233 13.53 -11.42 -3.44
N PRO A 234 12.87 -10.79 -4.43
CA PRO A 234 11.45 -10.47 -4.32
C PRO A 234 10.59 -11.71 -4.04
N HIS A 235 9.70 -11.59 -3.06
CA HIS A 235 8.80 -12.68 -2.65
C HIS A 235 7.47 -12.11 -2.15
N CYS A 236 6.57 -12.98 -1.68
CA CYS A 236 5.24 -12.58 -1.23
C CYS A 236 5.00 -12.97 0.23
N ARG A 237 4.29 -12.13 0.99
CA ARG A 237 3.78 -12.40 2.35
C ARG A 237 2.46 -11.65 2.55
N SER A 238 1.65 -12.11 3.49
CA SER A 238 0.43 -11.42 3.88
C SER A 238 0.34 -11.29 5.39
N PHE A 239 -0.15 -10.14 5.84
CA PHE A 239 -0.31 -9.81 7.24
C PHE A 239 -1.77 -9.44 7.47
N GLU A 240 -2.42 -10.08 8.45
CA GLU A 240 -3.83 -9.89 8.76
C GLU A 240 -3.98 -9.42 10.21
N ASN A 241 -4.70 -8.32 10.41
CA ASN A 241 -5.04 -7.77 11.72
C ASN A 241 -3.82 -7.50 12.64
N MET A 242 -2.77 -6.91 12.06
CA MET A 242 -1.52 -6.56 12.75
C MET A 242 -1.30 -5.04 12.73
N THR A 243 -0.70 -4.49 13.78
CA THR A 243 -0.22 -3.11 13.79
C THR A 243 0.98 -2.94 12.86
N LEU A 244 1.24 -1.71 12.42
CA LEU A 244 2.42 -1.40 11.59
C LEU A 244 3.73 -1.82 12.29
N LYS A 245 3.81 -1.67 13.62
CA LYS A 245 4.97 -2.08 14.41
C LYS A 245 5.19 -3.59 14.32
N GLU A 246 4.15 -4.39 14.58
CA GLU A 246 4.24 -5.85 14.54
C GLU A 246 4.66 -6.36 13.16
N ILE A 247 4.16 -5.74 12.08
CA ILE A 247 4.52 -6.12 10.70
C ILE A 247 6.00 -5.85 10.44
N VAL A 248 6.50 -4.67 10.79
CA VAL A 248 7.90 -4.29 10.56
C VAL A 248 8.83 -5.19 11.39
N GLU A 249 8.49 -5.46 12.65
CA GLU A 249 9.26 -6.36 13.51
C GLU A 249 9.26 -7.81 12.99
N ASP A 250 8.14 -8.32 12.46
CA ASP A 250 8.08 -9.66 11.85
C ASP A 250 8.95 -9.77 10.59
N VAL A 251 9.02 -8.70 9.79
CA VAL A 251 9.91 -8.62 8.62
C VAL A 251 11.38 -8.61 9.02
N LEU A 252 11.75 -7.91 10.10
CA LEU A 252 13.12 -7.77 10.56
C LEU A 252 13.63 -8.97 11.36
N LYS A 253 12.73 -9.69 12.05
CA LYS A 253 13.04 -10.81 12.96
C LYS A 253 14.02 -11.87 12.41
N PRO A 254 13.99 -12.26 11.12
CA PRO A 254 14.93 -13.24 10.57
C PRO A 254 16.38 -12.77 10.50
N TYR A 255 16.65 -11.47 10.64
CA TYR A 255 17.97 -10.84 10.43
C TYR A 255 18.59 -10.45 11.77
N ALA A 256 19.49 -11.27 12.30
CA ALA A 256 20.06 -11.08 13.63
C ALA A 256 21.08 -9.93 13.70
N GLU A 257 21.69 -9.60 12.56
CA GLU A 257 22.74 -8.59 12.41
C GLU A 257 22.18 -7.16 12.36
N ILE A 258 20.89 -7.02 12.05
CA ILE A 258 20.23 -5.72 11.98
C ILE A 258 19.83 -5.28 13.38
N GLY A 259 20.61 -4.38 13.98
CA GLY A 259 20.12 -3.57 15.11
C GLY A 259 19.03 -2.63 14.60
N TYR A 260 17.89 -2.52 15.28
CA TYR A 260 16.78 -1.69 14.81
C TYR A 260 15.98 -1.02 15.93
N GLU A 261 15.37 0.11 15.58
CA GLU A 261 14.35 0.80 16.38
C GLU A 261 13.07 0.97 15.55
N VAL A 262 11.96 0.43 16.08
CA VAL A 262 10.65 0.47 15.41
C VAL A 262 9.62 1.19 16.29
N SER A 263 9.32 2.43 15.91
CA SER A 263 8.36 3.31 16.61
C SER A 263 7.45 4.07 15.62
N PRO A 264 6.61 3.37 14.85
CA PRO A 264 5.70 4.01 13.90
C PRO A 264 4.65 4.85 14.62
N ARG A 265 4.24 5.98 14.04
CA ARG A 265 3.15 6.83 14.55
C ARG A 265 1.77 6.24 14.33
N PHE A 266 1.58 5.48 13.25
CA PHE A 266 0.32 4.76 13.05
C PHE A 266 0.24 3.56 14.00
N LYS A 267 -0.70 3.61 14.95
CA LYS A 267 -0.84 2.61 16.02
C LYS A 267 -2.00 1.63 15.82
N GLU A 268 -2.95 1.96 14.97
CA GLU A 268 -4.10 1.11 14.71
C GLU A 268 -3.70 -0.17 13.97
N LYS A 269 -4.56 -1.18 14.07
CA LYS A 269 -4.39 -2.43 13.33
C LYS A 269 -4.71 -2.23 11.85
N ILE A 270 -3.86 -2.79 11.01
CA ILE A 270 -4.04 -2.88 9.57
C ILE A 270 -4.81 -4.18 9.31
N PRO A 271 -6.03 -4.13 8.75
CA PRO A 271 -6.85 -5.32 8.55
C PRO A 271 -6.16 -6.35 7.66
N TYR A 272 -5.57 -5.89 6.56
CA TYR A 272 -4.83 -6.74 5.63
C TYR A 272 -3.81 -5.91 4.83
N THR A 273 -2.57 -6.40 4.78
CA THR A 273 -1.55 -5.87 3.86
C THR A 273 -0.72 -7.01 3.28
N VAL A 274 -0.16 -6.78 2.10
CA VAL A 274 0.52 -7.81 1.32
C VAL A 274 1.88 -7.27 0.85
N GLN A 275 2.94 -7.99 1.15
CA GLN A 275 4.19 -7.90 0.40
C GLN A 275 3.96 -8.73 -0.86
N TYR A 276 3.95 -8.13 -2.05
CA TYR A 276 3.71 -8.87 -3.30
C TYR A 276 4.86 -8.66 -4.28
N CYS A 277 5.63 -9.71 -4.54
CA CYS A 277 6.81 -9.67 -5.43
C CYS A 277 7.76 -8.51 -5.10
N GLN A 278 8.03 -8.31 -3.81
CA GLN A 278 8.89 -7.24 -3.29
C GLN A 278 9.98 -7.85 -2.41
N SER A 279 11.18 -7.25 -2.42
CA SER A 279 12.15 -7.52 -1.34
C SER A 279 11.63 -6.95 -0.02
N ASP A 280 12.20 -7.39 1.09
CA ASP A 280 11.82 -6.89 2.42
C ASP A 280 12.04 -5.38 2.53
N TYR A 281 13.15 -4.89 1.98
CA TYR A 281 13.45 -3.47 1.95
C TYR A 281 12.42 -2.69 1.16
N ALA A 282 12.02 -3.19 -0.02
CA ALA A 282 11.03 -2.54 -0.86
C ALA A 282 9.64 -2.50 -0.19
N PHE A 283 9.28 -3.56 0.53
CA PHE A 283 8.04 -3.62 1.30
C PHE A 283 8.04 -2.64 2.48
N LEU A 284 9.10 -2.63 3.30
CA LEU A 284 9.24 -1.67 4.40
C LEU A 284 9.25 -0.23 3.87
N ARG A 285 9.99 0.04 2.78
CA ARG A 285 9.99 1.35 2.11
C ARG A 285 8.59 1.75 1.65
N MET A 286 7.83 0.84 1.07
CA MET A 286 6.45 1.10 0.67
C MET A 286 5.57 1.46 1.89
N LEU A 287 5.71 0.72 3.00
CA LEU A 287 4.98 1.02 4.24
C LEU A 287 5.38 2.38 4.83
N ALA A 288 6.68 2.71 4.86
CA ALA A 288 7.18 4.00 5.32
C ALA A 288 6.62 5.16 4.48
N ILE A 289 6.60 5.00 3.15
CA ILE A 289 6.02 5.99 2.24
C ILE A 289 4.50 6.13 2.46
N ARG A 290 3.78 5.01 2.59
CA ARG A 290 2.32 5.00 2.74
C ARG A 290 1.86 5.64 4.04
N TYR A 291 2.47 5.25 5.15
CA TYR A 291 2.11 5.73 6.49
C TYR A 291 2.90 6.99 6.89
N GLY A 292 3.72 7.54 5.98
CA GLY A 292 4.51 8.72 6.22
C GLY A 292 5.50 8.56 7.38
N GLU A 293 6.13 7.40 7.53
CA GLU A 293 7.12 7.09 8.56
C GLU A 293 8.55 7.40 8.12
N TRP A 294 9.43 7.76 9.05
CA TRP A 294 10.85 7.91 8.76
C TRP A 294 11.49 6.53 8.65
N MET A 295 12.20 6.26 7.57
CA MET A 295 12.99 5.05 7.40
C MET A 295 14.40 5.42 6.93
N TYR A 296 15.42 5.06 7.72
CA TYR A 296 16.82 5.38 7.46
C TYR A 296 17.77 4.54 8.34
N SER A 297 19.06 4.55 8.01
CA SER A 297 20.11 3.95 8.83
C SER A 297 20.93 5.02 9.54
N THR A 298 21.16 4.86 10.84
CA THR A 298 22.10 5.71 11.61
C THR A 298 23.56 5.39 11.32
N GLY A 299 23.82 4.35 10.51
CA GLY A 299 25.13 3.73 10.33
C GLY A 299 25.39 2.58 11.32
N VAL A 300 24.56 2.44 12.36
CA VAL A 300 24.64 1.35 13.34
C VAL A 300 23.30 0.62 13.44
N GLU A 301 22.20 1.38 13.44
CA GLU A 301 20.84 0.87 13.61
C GLU A 301 19.95 1.30 12.45
N PHE A 302 19.05 0.41 12.08
CA PHE A 302 17.94 0.68 11.16
C PHE A 302 16.77 1.30 11.92
N ILE A 303 16.28 2.44 11.47
CA ILE A 303 15.18 3.17 12.11
C ILE A 303 13.95 3.09 11.22
N PHE A 304 12.81 2.76 11.83
CA PHE A 304 11.49 2.84 11.20
C PHE A 304 10.48 3.50 12.16
N GLY A 305 10.00 4.69 11.84
CA GLY A 305 9.00 5.39 12.66
C GLY A 305 9.34 6.85 12.91
N GLU A 306 9.19 7.31 14.16
CA GLU A 306 9.57 8.66 14.56
C GLU A 306 11.09 8.87 14.46
N MET A 307 11.50 10.04 13.96
CA MET A 307 12.90 10.46 13.96
C MET A 307 13.17 11.19 15.29
N GLU A 308 13.90 10.54 16.19
CA GLU A 308 14.23 11.06 17.52
C GLU A 308 14.74 12.51 17.43
N SER A 309 14.08 13.40 18.19
CA SER A 309 14.46 14.81 18.30
C SER A 309 14.99 15.16 19.69
N SER A 310 14.90 14.23 20.65
CA SER A 310 14.94 14.50 22.10
C SER A 310 16.23 14.06 22.82
N GLY A 311 17.15 13.35 22.17
CA GLY A 311 18.43 12.92 22.78
C GLY A 311 19.66 13.72 22.35
N ASN A 312 19.65 14.34 21.16
CA ASN A 312 20.83 14.98 20.59
C ASN A 312 20.88 16.47 20.92
N ALA A 313 21.99 16.91 21.53
CA ALA A 313 22.23 18.32 21.79
C ALA A 313 22.16 19.12 20.48
N VAL A 314 21.44 20.25 20.48
CA VAL A 314 21.37 21.14 19.31
C VAL A 314 22.79 21.59 18.92
N ALA A 315 23.15 21.37 17.65
CA ALA A 315 24.42 21.80 17.09
C ALA A 315 24.33 23.29 16.69
N ASP A 316 25.39 24.04 16.96
CA ASP A 316 25.51 25.43 16.52
C ASP A 316 26.42 25.49 15.29
N LEU A 317 25.96 26.16 14.24
CA LEU A 317 26.67 26.35 12.97
C LEU A 317 26.86 27.84 12.71
N ASP A 318 28.10 28.32 12.73
CA ASP A 318 28.41 29.73 12.51
C ASP A 318 28.77 29.98 11.05
N TYR A 319 28.21 31.04 10.45
CA TYR A 319 28.49 31.50 9.09
C TYR A 319 28.55 33.04 9.03
N PRO A 320 29.44 33.65 8.22
CA PRO A 320 30.58 33.03 7.55
C PRO A 320 31.76 32.79 8.50
N GLY A 321 32.69 31.91 8.11
CA GLY A 321 33.98 31.75 8.79
C GLY A 321 34.00 30.82 10.01
N GLY A 322 32.85 30.24 10.39
CA GLY A 322 32.74 29.19 11.39
C GLY A 322 32.76 27.78 10.79
N SER A 323 31.94 26.87 11.31
CA SER A 323 31.84 25.49 10.83
C SER A 323 30.92 25.33 9.61
N LEU A 324 30.12 26.34 9.26
CA LEU A 324 29.27 26.32 8.06
C LEU A 324 29.94 27.14 6.96
N MET A 325 30.15 26.51 5.81
CA MET A 325 30.86 27.10 4.67
C MET A 325 29.90 27.72 3.66
N SER A 326 28.72 27.11 3.48
CA SER A 326 27.63 27.66 2.68
C SER A 326 26.31 26.97 3.03
N TYR A 327 25.20 27.66 2.77
CA TYR A 327 23.87 27.06 2.82
C TYR A 327 22.93 27.73 1.82
N GLY A 328 21.91 27.00 1.39
CA GLY A 328 20.90 27.45 0.44
C GLY A 328 19.51 27.01 0.88
N LEU A 329 18.54 27.91 0.70
CA LEU A 329 17.13 27.65 0.96
C LEU A 329 16.39 27.44 -0.36
N ARG A 330 15.64 26.33 -0.46
CA ARG A 330 14.70 26.08 -1.54
C ARG A 330 13.28 26.14 -0.99
N GLN A 331 12.39 26.83 -1.71
CA GLN A 331 10.96 26.82 -1.46
C GLN A 331 10.19 26.41 -2.71
N CYS A 332 9.14 25.62 -2.52
CA CYS A 332 8.26 25.17 -3.60
C CYS A 332 6.80 25.22 -3.11
N MET A 333 5.85 25.58 -3.99
CA MET A 333 4.43 25.52 -3.66
C MET A 333 3.88 24.12 -3.95
N SER A 334 2.85 23.70 -3.20
CA SER A 334 2.21 22.38 -3.34
C SER A 334 0.68 22.47 -3.17
N PRO A 335 -0.14 21.65 -3.84
CA PRO A 335 -1.60 21.68 -3.68
C PRO A 335 -2.04 21.02 -2.36
N PHE A 336 -2.70 21.80 -1.50
CA PHE A 336 -3.27 21.32 -0.22
C PHE A 336 -4.80 21.16 -0.23
N SER A 337 -5.46 21.57 -1.31
CA SER A 337 -6.91 21.42 -1.49
C SER A 337 -7.23 20.07 -2.14
N PHE A 338 -7.16 18.99 -1.36
CA PHE A 338 -7.43 17.64 -1.83
C PHE A 338 -8.31 16.85 -0.86
N GLY A 339 -8.84 15.74 -1.33
CA GLY A 339 -9.61 14.80 -0.55
C GLY A 339 -9.61 13.42 -1.18
N TYR A 340 -10.01 12.43 -0.39
CA TYR A 340 -10.11 11.05 -0.83
C TYR A 340 -11.55 10.58 -0.85
N MET A 341 -11.83 9.73 -1.83
CA MET A 341 -13.08 8.99 -1.92
C MET A 341 -12.81 7.51 -2.08
N TYR A 342 -13.55 6.67 -1.37
CA TYR A 342 -13.49 5.22 -1.54
C TYR A 342 -14.87 4.60 -1.27
N PRO A 343 -15.17 3.48 -1.94
CA PRO A 343 -16.36 2.70 -1.63
C PRO A 343 -16.23 2.14 -0.21
N ASP A 344 -17.27 2.34 0.60
CA ASP A 344 -17.41 1.60 1.85
C ASP A 344 -17.78 0.16 1.50
N HIS A 345 -16.81 -0.72 1.58
CA HIS A 345 -16.92 -2.06 1.04
C HIS A 345 -17.96 -2.96 1.73
N TYR A 346 -18.32 -2.68 2.99
CA TYR A 346 -19.25 -3.50 3.79
C TYR A 346 -20.42 -2.71 4.38
N GLY A 347 -20.36 -1.38 4.45
CA GLY A 347 -21.51 -0.52 4.74
C GLY A 347 -22.41 -0.20 3.53
N TYR A 348 -22.24 -0.90 2.40
CA TYR A 348 -23.12 -0.76 1.23
C TYR A 348 -24.57 -1.14 1.58
N GLY A 349 -25.36 -0.12 1.96
CA GLY A 349 -26.77 -0.25 2.35
C GLY A 349 -27.17 0.50 3.63
N SER A 350 -26.22 0.97 4.44
CA SER A 350 -26.50 1.70 5.71
C SER A 350 -26.62 3.23 5.55
N GLY A 351 -26.31 3.80 4.38
CA GLY A 351 -26.63 5.20 4.06
C GLY A 351 -25.53 6.03 3.41
N THR A 352 -24.27 5.57 3.38
CA THR A 352 -23.16 6.33 2.74
C THR A 352 -22.29 5.41 1.87
N GLY A 353 -22.77 5.05 0.68
CA GLY A 353 -22.03 4.17 -0.25
C GLY A 353 -20.71 4.73 -0.80
N THR A 354 -20.28 5.92 -0.38
CA THR A 354 -18.97 6.49 -0.69
C THR A 354 -18.52 7.36 0.47
N VAL A 355 -17.40 7.00 1.08
CA VAL A 355 -16.75 7.84 2.09
C VAL A 355 -16.04 8.97 1.37
N ARG A 356 -16.24 10.20 1.83
CA ARG A 356 -15.52 11.37 1.32
C ARG A 356 -14.89 12.09 2.51
N ILE A 357 -13.57 12.10 2.52
CA ILE A 357 -12.77 12.78 3.53
C ILE A 357 -11.93 13.83 2.82
N ALA A 358 -11.68 14.96 3.48
CA ALA A 358 -10.89 16.03 2.93
C ALA A 358 -9.87 16.53 3.92
N ALA A 359 -8.72 17.00 3.42
CA ALA A 359 -7.76 17.68 4.27
C ALA A 359 -8.42 18.95 4.87
N GLU A 360 -8.46 19.02 6.19
CA GLU A 360 -8.81 20.22 6.95
C GLU A 360 -7.53 20.92 7.40
N ASP A 361 -7.57 22.25 7.46
CA ASP A 361 -6.50 23.19 7.85
C ASP A 361 -5.13 22.56 8.13
N VAL A 362 -4.29 22.51 7.09
CA VAL A 362 -2.89 22.08 7.17
C VAL A 362 -2.21 22.92 8.25
N GLY A 363 -1.89 22.27 9.38
CA GLY A 363 -1.78 22.94 10.68
C GLY A 363 -0.86 24.16 10.72
N GLU A 364 -1.17 25.10 11.62
CA GLU A 364 -0.38 26.32 11.88
C GLU A 364 1.07 26.06 12.34
N ASN A 365 1.39 24.81 12.71
CA ASN A 365 2.69 24.41 13.22
C ASN A 365 3.73 24.30 12.08
N ALA A 366 4.18 25.46 11.63
CA ALA A 366 5.23 25.65 10.66
C ALA A 366 6.02 26.93 11.02
N ASN A 367 7.32 26.95 10.73
CA ASN A 367 8.10 28.16 10.91
C ASN A 367 7.69 29.25 9.88
N ASP A 368 8.08 30.50 10.14
CA ASP A 368 7.66 31.64 9.30
C ASP A 368 8.09 31.52 7.83
N TRP A 369 9.18 30.80 7.55
CA TRP A 369 9.66 30.57 6.19
C TRP A 369 8.73 29.61 5.44
N THR A 370 8.38 28.50 6.07
CA THR A 370 7.46 27.48 5.53
C THR A 370 6.05 28.06 5.36
N LYS A 371 5.61 28.89 6.31
CA LYS A 371 4.30 29.58 6.24
C LYS A 371 4.13 30.43 4.98
N LYS A 372 5.19 31.08 4.49
CA LYS A 372 5.11 31.88 3.25
C LYS A 372 4.74 31.02 2.04
N ALA A 373 5.40 29.88 1.87
CA ALA A 373 5.10 28.95 0.78
C ALA A 373 3.73 28.27 0.96
N LEU A 374 3.33 27.96 2.20
CA LEU A 374 2.03 27.38 2.52
C LEU A 374 0.88 28.34 2.18
N VAL A 375 0.98 29.61 2.60
CA VAL A 375 -0.02 30.64 2.30
C VAL A 375 -0.12 30.87 0.79
N ALA A 376 1.02 30.97 0.09
CA ALA A 376 1.03 31.12 -1.36
C ALA A 376 0.37 29.91 -2.06
N SER A 377 0.63 28.70 -1.56
CA SER A 377 0.05 27.47 -2.06
C SER A 377 -1.47 27.44 -1.90
N MET A 378 -1.99 27.72 -0.71
CA MET A 378 -3.43 27.78 -0.44
C MET A 378 -4.13 28.88 -1.25
N GLN A 379 -3.46 30.02 -1.49
CA GLN A 379 -3.99 31.09 -2.32
C GLN A 379 -4.04 30.76 -3.81
N ARG A 380 -3.14 29.91 -4.32
CA ARG A 380 -3.04 29.60 -5.76
C ARG A 380 -3.72 28.29 -6.15
N PHE A 381 -3.73 27.29 -5.27
CA PHE A 381 -4.35 25.97 -5.49
C PHE A 381 -5.68 25.85 -4.73
N LYS A 382 -6.67 26.65 -5.12
CA LYS A 382 -7.97 26.73 -4.42
C LYS A 382 -8.96 25.62 -4.80
N ASN A 383 -8.80 25.01 -5.96
CA ASN A 383 -9.75 24.04 -6.46
C ASN A 383 -9.58 22.73 -5.69
N LYS A 384 -10.67 22.27 -5.06
CA LYS A 384 -10.69 21.00 -4.33
C LYS A 384 -10.87 19.86 -5.31
N HIS A 385 -9.95 18.90 -5.29
CA HIS A 385 -10.02 17.67 -6.07
C HIS A 385 -10.20 16.46 -5.14
N PHE A 386 -11.07 15.54 -5.53
CA PHE A 386 -11.22 14.25 -4.85
C PHE A 386 -10.61 13.16 -5.72
N GLU A 387 -9.74 12.37 -5.11
CA GLU A 387 -9.08 11.23 -5.74
C GLU A 387 -9.62 9.93 -5.15
N ILE A 388 -9.64 8.87 -5.97
CA ILE A 388 -10.02 7.55 -5.47
C ILE A 388 -8.88 7.02 -4.61
N PHE A 389 -9.15 6.74 -3.35
CA PHE A 389 -8.14 6.19 -2.45
C PHE A 389 -7.85 4.74 -2.82
N SER A 390 -6.63 4.51 -3.28
CA SER A 390 -6.20 3.25 -3.87
C SER A 390 -5.60 2.27 -2.86
N SER A 391 -5.04 2.75 -1.75
CA SER A 391 -4.41 1.91 -0.73
C SER A 391 -5.37 1.53 0.41
N GLY A 392 -4.95 0.59 1.26
CA GLY A 392 -5.76 0.11 2.38
C GLY A 392 -6.72 -0.99 1.93
N GLY A 393 -6.70 -2.09 2.70
CA GLY A 393 -7.55 -3.25 2.52
C GLY A 393 -8.87 -3.17 3.27
N PHE A 394 -9.75 -4.08 2.90
CA PHE A 394 -11.10 -4.31 3.41
C PHE A 394 -11.23 -4.32 4.94
N ASP A 395 -12.31 -3.71 5.42
CA ASP A 395 -12.83 -3.87 6.79
C ASP A 395 -13.30 -5.32 7.01
N ASN A 396 -13.04 -5.89 8.19
CA ASN A 396 -13.51 -7.24 8.51
C ASN A 396 -15.03 -7.28 8.79
N GLY A 397 -15.72 -6.14 8.80
CA GLY A 397 -17.15 -5.97 9.08
C GLY A 397 -17.50 -6.22 10.55
N THR A 398 -16.50 -6.25 11.42
CA THR A 398 -16.65 -6.34 12.88
C THR A 398 -16.05 -5.13 13.59
N ASP A 399 -15.10 -4.42 12.97
CA ASP A 399 -14.39 -3.26 13.51
C ASP A 399 -14.27 -2.14 12.46
N ASP A 400 -15.40 -1.49 12.14
CA ASP A 400 -15.52 -0.40 11.15
C ASP A 400 -14.46 0.70 11.34
N GLU A 401 -13.99 0.94 12.58
CA GLU A 401 -13.06 2.02 12.92
C GLU A 401 -11.71 1.96 12.19
N SER A 402 -11.22 0.76 11.84
CA SER A 402 -9.86 0.60 11.30
C SER A 402 -9.67 1.17 9.89
N VAL A 403 -10.65 1.05 9.00
CA VAL A 403 -10.56 1.56 7.62
C VAL A 403 -10.76 3.06 7.56
N TYR A 404 -11.70 3.60 8.35
CA TYR A 404 -11.86 5.05 8.49
C TYR A 404 -10.59 5.68 9.07
N ALA A 405 -9.99 5.07 10.09
CA ALA A 405 -8.73 5.53 10.66
C ALA A 405 -7.59 5.55 9.63
N ILE A 406 -7.47 4.53 8.77
CA ILE A 406 -6.48 4.52 7.68
C ILE A 406 -6.73 5.68 6.69
N GLY A 407 -7.99 5.90 6.29
CA GLY A 407 -8.35 6.98 5.38
C GLY A 407 -8.06 8.37 5.94
N GLU A 408 -8.48 8.65 7.18
CA GLU A 408 -8.21 9.93 7.84
C GLU A 408 -6.71 10.15 8.05
N TYR A 409 -6.00 9.08 8.44
CA TYR A 409 -4.55 9.13 8.60
C TYR A 409 -3.85 9.41 7.26
N ALA A 410 -4.30 8.81 6.16
CA ALA A 410 -3.78 9.06 4.81
C ALA A 410 -3.81 10.55 4.43
N LEU A 411 -4.93 11.24 4.67
CA LEU A 411 -5.03 12.68 4.40
C LEU A 411 -4.05 13.49 5.25
N LYS A 412 -3.95 13.15 6.53
CA LYS A 412 -3.05 13.82 7.48
C LYS A 412 -1.61 13.68 7.01
N VAL A 413 -1.17 12.47 6.68
CA VAL A 413 0.23 12.23 6.30
C VAL A 413 0.57 12.85 4.94
N GLU A 414 -0.35 12.84 3.96
CA GLU A 414 -0.13 13.52 2.69
C GLU A 414 -0.01 15.04 2.87
N ALA A 415 -0.90 15.65 3.67
CA ALA A 415 -0.87 17.08 3.94
C ALA A 415 0.43 17.48 4.66
N GLU A 416 0.81 16.73 5.70
CA GLU A 416 2.03 16.99 6.46
C GLU A 416 3.30 16.73 5.63
N GLY A 417 3.33 15.68 4.79
CA GLY A 417 4.44 15.41 3.88
C GLY A 417 4.61 16.52 2.83
N LYS A 418 3.51 16.96 2.21
CA LYS A 418 3.52 18.12 1.29
C LYS A 418 4.02 19.39 1.99
N LYS A 419 3.62 19.61 3.24
CA LYS A 419 4.08 20.75 4.06
C LYS A 419 5.59 20.71 4.27
N THR A 420 6.15 19.55 4.60
CA THR A 420 7.60 19.34 4.70
C THR A 420 8.31 19.63 3.37
N GLY A 421 7.73 19.25 2.25
CA GLY A 421 8.25 19.50 0.91
C GLY A 421 8.27 20.98 0.47
N LEU A 422 7.58 21.88 1.19
CA LEU A 422 7.54 23.30 0.86
C LEU A 422 8.88 24.01 1.08
N MET A 423 9.72 23.48 1.97
CA MET A 423 10.97 24.13 2.38
C MET A 423 12.06 23.09 2.66
N THR A 424 13.16 23.17 1.91
CA THR A 424 14.39 22.40 2.18
C THR A 424 15.59 23.32 2.27
N VAL A 425 16.55 22.96 3.11
CA VAL A 425 17.84 23.63 3.23
C VAL A 425 18.94 22.67 2.85
N HIS A 426 19.87 23.10 2.02
CA HIS A 426 21.09 22.36 1.72
C HIS A 426 22.28 23.13 2.27
N GLY A 427 23.29 22.45 2.79
CA GLY A 427 24.46 23.11 3.35
C GLY A 427 25.74 22.31 3.18
N PHE A 428 26.85 23.03 3.27
CA PHE A 428 28.21 22.50 3.27
C PHE A 428 28.88 22.92 4.58
N SER A 429 29.34 21.95 5.37
CA SER A 429 29.88 22.18 6.70
C SER A 429 31.19 21.40 6.91
N LYS A 430 32.01 21.88 7.85
CA LYS A 430 33.18 21.18 8.39
C LYS A 430 32.97 20.72 9.84
N LEU A 431 31.73 20.69 10.34
CA LEU A 431 31.40 20.16 11.67
C LEU A 431 31.09 18.66 11.60
N ALA A 432 31.85 17.85 12.33
CA ALA A 432 31.82 16.41 12.20
C ALA A 432 30.69 15.75 13.01
N LEU A 433 30.21 16.39 14.07
CA LEU A 433 29.11 15.86 14.90
C LEU A 433 27.74 15.80 14.22
N LEU A 434 27.59 16.38 13.03
CA LEU A 434 26.34 16.34 12.28
C LEU A 434 26.04 14.91 11.82
N LYS A 435 24.80 14.46 11.98
CA LYS A 435 24.32 13.13 11.57
C LYS A 435 22.90 13.24 11.06
N ILE A 436 22.41 12.22 10.35
CA ILE A 436 20.98 12.14 10.03
C ILE A 436 20.15 12.18 11.32
N GLY A 437 19.06 12.96 11.33
CA GLY A 437 18.24 13.25 12.52
C GLY A 437 18.78 14.35 13.44
N GLN A 438 20.05 14.77 13.29
CA GLN A 438 20.63 15.83 14.12
C GLN A 438 19.89 17.16 13.93
N THR A 439 19.56 17.81 15.04
CA THR A 439 19.00 19.16 15.06
C THR A 439 20.11 20.20 15.18
N PHE A 440 20.02 21.29 14.42
CA PHE A 440 21.00 22.36 14.43
C PHE A 440 20.39 23.75 14.24
N LEU A 441 21.15 24.76 14.64
CA LEU A 441 20.85 26.18 14.48
C LEU A 441 21.98 26.83 13.67
N ILE A 442 21.62 27.70 12.72
CA ILE A 442 22.60 28.52 12.00
C ILE A 442 22.66 29.90 12.67
N ARG A 443 23.85 30.35 13.07
CA ARG A 443 24.13 31.74 13.45
C ARG A 443 24.79 32.45 12.27
N ASP A 444 24.03 33.34 11.65
CA ASP A 444 24.43 34.05 10.45
C ASP A 444 24.90 35.47 10.81
N ASN A 445 26.20 35.71 10.73
CA ASN A 445 26.80 37.01 10.94
C ASN A 445 26.60 37.87 9.70
N VAL A 446 25.56 38.72 9.76
CA VAL A 446 25.19 39.60 8.66
C VAL A 446 25.83 40.98 8.87
N GLN A 447 26.37 41.53 7.79
CA GLN A 447 26.95 42.88 7.79
C GLN A 447 26.00 43.86 7.09
N ASN A 448 25.71 44.99 7.75
CA ASN A 448 24.93 46.06 7.13
C ASN A 448 25.79 46.93 6.19
N LYS A 449 25.17 47.83 5.43
CA LYS A 449 25.87 48.74 4.50
C LYS A 449 26.90 49.66 5.19
N SER A 450 26.76 49.88 6.49
CA SER A 450 27.66 50.71 7.29
C SER A 450 28.85 49.92 7.85
N GLY A 451 28.92 48.61 7.60
CA GLY A 451 29.98 47.72 8.07
C GLY A 451 29.75 47.10 9.44
N GLU A 452 28.63 47.41 10.11
CA GLU A 452 28.28 46.83 11.41
C GLU A 452 27.80 45.39 11.22
N SER A 453 28.36 44.49 12.01
CA SER A 453 28.06 43.05 11.95
C SER A 453 27.16 42.65 13.11
N LYS A 454 26.16 41.81 12.83
CA LYS A 454 25.23 41.28 13.84
C LYS A 454 24.94 39.81 13.56
N ASP A 455 24.99 38.99 14.60
CA ASP A 455 24.57 37.59 14.51
C ASP A 455 23.04 37.49 14.46
N VAL A 456 22.55 36.77 13.46
CA VAL A 456 21.14 36.43 13.27
C VAL A 456 20.99 34.92 13.42
N GLU A 457 20.30 34.51 14.48
CA GLU A 457 19.90 33.11 14.64
C GLU A 457 18.80 32.77 13.63
N GLN A 458 19.09 31.80 12.77
CA GLN A 458 18.13 31.27 11.82
C GLN A 458 17.15 30.29 12.50
N LYS A 459 16.25 29.67 11.74
CA LYS A 459 15.30 28.70 12.31
C LYS A 459 16.00 27.38 12.64
N LEU A 460 15.50 26.67 13.65
CA LEU A 460 15.95 25.31 13.97
C LEU A 460 15.61 24.35 12.83
N LEU A 461 16.61 23.56 12.42
CA LEU A 461 16.54 22.62 11.31
C LEU A 461 16.96 21.22 11.77
N LYS A 462 16.45 20.20 11.09
CA LYS A 462 16.78 18.79 11.31
C LYS A 462 17.33 18.18 10.03
N ILE A 463 18.45 17.48 10.12
CA ILE A 463 19.11 16.83 8.99
C ILE A 463 18.29 15.60 8.56
N THR A 464 17.99 15.51 7.28
CA THR A 464 17.29 14.38 6.64
C THR A 464 18.18 13.60 5.68
N GLY A 465 19.36 14.11 5.37
CA GLY A 465 20.38 13.38 4.61
C GLY A 465 21.72 14.07 4.72
N ILE A 466 22.80 13.31 4.76
CA ILE A 466 24.14 13.84 4.93
C ILE A 466 25.18 12.94 4.28
N ASN A 467 26.14 13.56 3.61
CA ASN A 467 27.28 12.90 2.97
C ASN A 467 28.56 13.46 3.60
N HIS A 468 29.30 12.60 4.30
CA HIS A 468 30.57 12.91 4.95
C HIS A 468 31.71 12.52 4.02
N THR A 469 32.72 13.38 3.91
CA THR A 469 33.94 13.10 3.15
C THR A 469 35.18 13.44 3.95
N PHE A 470 36.22 12.65 3.73
CA PHE A 470 37.51 12.79 4.40
C PHE A 470 38.60 12.72 3.32
N ASP A 471 39.39 13.77 3.19
CA ASP A 471 40.43 13.81 2.16
C ASP A 471 41.79 13.28 2.66
N TYR A 472 42.76 13.15 1.74
CA TYR A 472 44.11 12.68 2.05
C TYR A 472 44.89 13.60 3.01
N ARG A 473 44.41 14.82 3.25
CA ARG A 473 45.00 15.81 4.17
C ARG A 473 44.35 15.76 5.54
N GLN A 474 43.49 14.76 5.79
CA GLN A 474 42.70 14.61 7.03
C GLN A 474 41.72 15.77 7.24
N GLU A 475 41.37 16.52 6.19
CA GLU A 475 40.31 17.52 6.26
C GLU A 475 38.96 16.82 6.17
N TYR A 476 38.10 17.10 7.16
CA TYR A 476 36.73 16.65 7.17
C TYR A 476 35.80 17.68 6.50
N SER A 477 34.80 17.19 5.78
CA SER A 477 33.67 18.00 5.33
C SER A 477 32.40 17.19 5.15
N ASN A 478 31.25 17.86 5.12
CA ASN A 478 29.97 17.24 4.81
C ASN A 478 29.05 18.13 3.99
N HIS A 479 28.19 17.49 3.21
CA HIS A 479 27.05 18.11 2.56
C HIS A 479 25.76 17.53 3.13
N PHE A 480 24.83 18.38 3.57
CA PHE A 480 23.59 17.93 4.19
C PHE A 480 22.35 18.52 3.51
N THR A 481 21.24 17.82 3.68
CA THR A 481 19.88 18.29 3.42
C THR A 481 19.12 18.30 4.73
N ALA A 482 18.37 19.36 4.96
CA ALA A 482 17.63 19.58 6.20
C ALA A 482 16.25 20.19 5.95
N ILE A 483 15.36 19.98 6.92
CA ILE A 483 14.00 20.52 6.97
C ILE A 483 13.76 21.24 8.30
N PRO A 484 12.72 22.07 8.43
CA PRO A 484 12.33 22.64 9.72
C PRO A 484 11.99 21.56 10.76
N VAL A 485 12.45 21.74 12.01
CA VAL A 485 12.12 20.82 13.12
C VAL A 485 10.62 20.71 13.41
N THR A 486 9.84 21.72 13.03
CA THR A 486 8.38 21.72 13.17
C THR A 486 7.67 20.72 12.25
N CYS A 487 8.37 20.21 11.23
CA CYS A 487 7.84 19.24 10.29
C CYS A 487 8.06 17.83 10.81
N SER A 488 6.96 17.14 11.16
CA SER A 488 7.03 15.81 11.78
C SER A 488 7.00 14.66 10.76
N TYR A 489 6.54 14.90 9.53
CA TYR A 489 6.36 13.88 8.50
C TYR A 489 7.35 14.05 7.34
N PRO A 490 7.80 12.97 6.69
CA PRO A 490 8.71 13.05 5.55
C PRO A 490 8.02 13.56 4.29
N SER A 491 8.79 14.25 3.44
CA SER A 491 8.29 14.82 2.19
C SER A 491 8.02 13.80 1.08
N TYR A 492 8.50 12.55 1.22
CA TYR A 492 8.25 11.46 0.27
C TYR A 492 6.94 10.72 0.48
N THR A 493 6.10 11.18 1.41
CA THR A 493 4.85 10.50 1.76
C THR A 493 3.91 10.40 0.55
N ASP A 494 3.41 9.20 0.31
CA ASP A 494 2.39 8.89 -0.70
C ASP A 494 1.47 7.82 -0.12
N PRO A 495 0.36 8.20 0.52
CA PRO A 495 -0.54 7.24 1.13
C PRO A 495 -1.29 6.40 0.10
N GLY A 496 -1.28 6.76 -1.18
CA GLY A 496 -1.86 5.95 -2.25
C GLY A 496 -1.00 4.76 -2.67
N MET A 497 0.25 4.67 -2.20
CA MET A 497 1.18 3.61 -2.58
C MET A 497 0.68 2.23 -2.11
N HIS A 498 0.56 1.27 -3.02
CA HIS A 498 0.05 -0.07 -2.72
C HIS A 498 0.74 -1.17 -3.55
N PRO A 499 0.74 -2.44 -3.09
CA PRO A 499 1.25 -3.56 -3.87
C PRO A 499 0.34 -3.84 -5.07
N VAL A 500 0.95 -3.97 -6.26
CA VAL A 500 0.22 -4.22 -7.52
C VAL A 500 0.30 -5.70 -7.89
N ALA A 501 -0.85 -6.36 -8.05
CA ALA A 501 -0.93 -7.79 -8.37
C ALA A 501 -1.89 -8.07 -9.54
N PRO A 502 -1.48 -8.89 -10.54
CA PRO A 502 -2.39 -9.39 -11.55
C PRO A 502 -3.30 -10.49 -10.96
N PRO A 503 -4.39 -10.87 -11.65
CA PRO A 503 -5.24 -11.98 -11.22
C PRO A 503 -4.48 -13.29 -10.99
N GLN A 504 -4.87 -14.01 -9.95
CA GLN A 504 -4.17 -15.22 -9.48
C GLN A 504 -5.15 -16.33 -9.16
N ARG A 505 -4.68 -17.58 -9.26
CA ARG A 505 -5.42 -18.75 -8.79
C ARG A 505 -5.22 -18.92 -7.29
N ALA A 506 -6.28 -19.33 -6.60
CA ALA A 506 -6.26 -19.65 -5.17
C ALA A 506 -7.22 -20.81 -4.87
N THR A 507 -7.03 -21.44 -3.72
CA THR A 507 -7.90 -22.53 -3.25
C THR A 507 -8.82 -22.02 -2.16
N VAL A 508 -10.11 -22.35 -2.23
CA VAL A 508 -11.08 -22.01 -1.17
C VAL A 508 -10.76 -22.82 0.08
N VAL A 509 -10.57 -22.15 1.22
CA VAL A 509 -10.24 -22.78 2.51
C VAL A 509 -11.32 -22.59 3.56
N ASP A 510 -12.21 -21.62 3.38
CA ASP A 510 -13.34 -21.39 4.27
C ASP A 510 -14.51 -20.74 3.52
N ASN A 511 -15.73 -21.22 3.75
CA ASN A 511 -16.97 -20.66 3.20
C ASN A 511 -18.05 -20.44 4.30
N SER A 512 -17.68 -20.56 5.58
CA SER A 512 -18.57 -20.35 6.72
C SER A 512 -18.64 -18.88 7.13
N ASP A 513 -19.12 -18.02 6.23
CA ASP A 513 -19.21 -16.57 6.46
C ASP A 513 -20.22 -16.23 7.56
N VAL A 514 -19.71 -15.84 8.74
CA VAL A 514 -20.51 -15.53 9.93
C VAL A 514 -21.46 -14.35 9.72
N GLN A 515 -21.13 -13.43 8.81
CA GLN A 515 -22.00 -12.28 8.45
C GLN A 515 -23.02 -12.63 7.37
N LYS A 516 -22.98 -13.84 6.81
CA LYS A 516 -23.93 -14.35 5.80
C LYS A 516 -23.96 -13.51 4.52
N LEU A 517 -22.82 -12.98 4.10
CA LEU A 517 -22.69 -12.17 2.87
C LEU A 517 -22.33 -13.02 1.64
N GLY A 518 -22.16 -14.34 1.81
CA GLY A 518 -21.79 -15.26 0.73
C GLY A 518 -20.32 -15.15 0.31
N ARG A 519 -19.45 -14.70 1.22
CA ARG A 519 -18.00 -14.58 1.00
C ARG A 519 -17.28 -15.90 1.26
N VAL A 520 -16.05 -15.99 0.75
CA VAL A 520 -15.13 -17.11 1.03
C VAL A 520 -13.76 -16.60 1.44
N ARG A 521 -13.02 -17.38 2.22
CA ARG A 521 -11.58 -17.20 2.39
C ARG A 521 -10.84 -18.16 1.47
N VAL A 522 -9.76 -17.69 0.87
CA VAL A 522 -8.91 -18.49 -0.01
C VAL A 522 -7.49 -18.52 0.50
N GLN A 523 -6.70 -19.44 -0.03
CA GLN A 523 -5.27 -19.51 0.18
C GLN A 523 -4.57 -19.45 -1.17
N PHE A 524 -3.71 -18.46 -1.36
CA PHE A 524 -2.85 -18.36 -2.54
C PHE A 524 -1.69 -19.36 -2.46
N LEU A 525 -1.13 -19.75 -3.60
CA LEU A 525 0.01 -20.68 -3.66
C LEU A 525 1.22 -20.20 -2.83
N TRP A 526 1.50 -18.90 -2.85
CA TRP A 526 2.60 -18.32 -2.07
C TRP A 526 2.29 -18.21 -0.57
N GLN A 527 1.01 -18.22 -0.16
CA GLN A 527 0.62 -18.34 1.25
C GLN A 527 0.83 -19.78 1.72
N GLU A 528 0.36 -20.75 0.93
CA GLU A 528 0.52 -22.19 1.23
C GLU A 528 1.99 -22.58 1.38
N ALA A 529 2.88 -22.03 0.54
CA ALA A 529 4.32 -22.27 0.60
C ALA A 529 4.97 -21.78 1.92
N GLN A 530 4.34 -20.82 2.61
CA GLN A 530 4.83 -20.29 3.88
C GLN A 530 4.19 -20.99 5.08
N SER A 531 2.87 -21.12 5.09
CA SER A 531 2.13 -21.76 6.17
C SER A 531 0.75 -22.22 5.71
N LYS A 532 0.34 -23.39 6.20
CA LYS A 532 -1.01 -23.92 5.95
C LYS A 532 -2.11 -23.08 6.60
N ASP A 533 -1.77 -22.28 7.62
CA ASP A 533 -2.73 -21.47 8.37
C ASP A 533 -2.94 -20.07 7.76
N MET A 534 -2.09 -19.65 6.83
CA MET A 534 -2.23 -18.37 6.14
C MET A 534 -3.37 -18.41 5.13
N LYS A 535 -4.20 -17.37 5.13
CA LYS A 535 -5.38 -17.25 4.26
C LYS A 535 -5.71 -15.79 4.02
N SER A 536 -6.44 -15.52 2.94
CA SER A 536 -6.98 -14.20 2.62
C SER A 536 -8.00 -13.74 3.66
N PRO A 537 -8.37 -12.45 3.68
CA PRO A 537 -9.61 -11.99 4.29
C PRO A 537 -10.85 -12.62 3.63
N TRP A 538 -12.04 -12.29 4.12
CA TRP A 538 -13.31 -12.70 3.49
C TRP A 538 -13.54 -11.97 2.16
N LEU A 539 -13.52 -12.72 1.06
CA LEU A 539 -13.58 -12.21 -0.30
C LEU A 539 -14.99 -12.26 -0.88
N ARG A 540 -15.41 -11.15 -1.49
CA ARG A 540 -16.64 -11.09 -2.28
C ARG A 540 -16.48 -11.85 -3.59
N ILE A 541 -17.59 -12.34 -4.12
CA ILE A 541 -17.63 -13.07 -5.39
C ILE A 541 -18.36 -12.21 -6.43
N ALA A 542 -17.70 -11.95 -7.55
CA ALA A 542 -18.33 -11.36 -8.71
C ALA A 542 -19.31 -12.37 -9.32
N VAL A 543 -20.60 -12.04 -9.29
CA VAL A 543 -21.66 -12.88 -9.87
C VAL A 543 -22.32 -12.17 -11.05
N PRO A 544 -22.85 -12.89 -12.06
CA PRO A 544 -23.41 -12.26 -13.25
C PRO A 544 -24.63 -11.36 -12.98
N TYR A 545 -25.37 -11.59 -11.89
CA TYR A 545 -26.51 -10.78 -11.49
C TYR A 545 -26.69 -10.83 -9.97
N ALA A 546 -26.77 -9.67 -9.32
CA ALA A 546 -27.02 -9.51 -7.89
C ALA A 546 -27.82 -8.24 -7.59
N GLY A 547 -28.55 -8.23 -6.47
CA GLY A 547 -29.25 -7.07 -5.94
C GLY A 547 -30.05 -7.42 -4.68
N GLY A 548 -30.75 -6.44 -4.09
CA GLY A 548 -31.52 -6.64 -2.85
C GLY A 548 -32.52 -7.81 -2.96
N GLY A 549 -32.18 -8.95 -2.33
CA GLY A 549 -32.97 -10.18 -2.30
C GLY A 549 -33.03 -10.99 -3.62
N LYS A 550 -32.19 -10.70 -4.61
CA LYS A 550 -32.23 -11.34 -5.93
C LYS A 550 -30.84 -11.54 -6.53
N GLY A 551 -30.70 -12.53 -7.42
CA GLY A 551 -29.44 -12.77 -8.11
C GLY A 551 -29.07 -14.24 -8.20
N GLN A 552 -27.82 -14.48 -8.57
CA GLN A 552 -27.18 -15.80 -8.53
C GLN A 552 -26.34 -15.91 -7.25
N LEU A 553 -26.53 -16.99 -6.51
CA LEU A 553 -25.75 -17.30 -5.32
C LEU A 553 -25.25 -18.74 -5.41
N PHE A 554 -24.02 -18.90 -5.91
CA PHE A 554 -23.28 -20.15 -5.94
C PHE A 554 -21.97 -19.92 -5.19
N VAL A 555 -21.96 -20.26 -3.89
CA VAL A 555 -20.76 -20.16 -3.06
C VAL A 555 -19.86 -21.37 -3.35
N PRO A 556 -18.60 -21.18 -3.78
CA PRO A 556 -17.66 -22.27 -3.98
C PRO A 556 -17.44 -23.11 -2.72
N GLU A 557 -17.15 -24.38 -2.93
CA GLU A 557 -16.91 -25.34 -1.85
C GLU A 557 -15.43 -25.30 -1.42
N VAL A 558 -15.16 -25.69 -0.17
CA VAL A 558 -13.79 -25.81 0.34
C VAL A 558 -13.00 -26.84 -0.48
N GLY A 559 -11.79 -26.46 -0.91
CA GLY A 559 -10.92 -27.24 -1.77
C GLY A 559 -11.05 -26.94 -3.26
N GLU A 560 -12.03 -26.13 -3.68
CA GLU A 560 -12.19 -25.75 -5.09
C GLU A 560 -11.21 -24.61 -5.48
N GLU A 561 -10.78 -24.64 -6.75
CA GLU A 561 -9.91 -23.61 -7.31
C GLU A 561 -10.75 -22.43 -7.84
N VAL A 562 -10.32 -21.22 -7.50
CA VAL A 562 -10.95 -19.97 -7.93
C VAL A 562 -9.90 -19.03 -8.54
N MET A 563 -10.36 -18.18 -9.46
CA MET A 563 -9.60 -17.04 -9.94
C MET A 563 -9.92 -15.82 -9.09
N VAL A 564 -8.89 -15.19 -8.54
CA VAL A 564 -8.95 -13.99 -7.71
C VAL A 564 -8.45 -12.80 -8.51
N GLY A 565 -9.28 -11.76 -8.61
CA GLY A 565 -8.90 -10.45 -9.12
C GLY A 565 -8.58 -9.49 -7.98
N PHE A 566 -8.02 -8.34 -8.34
CA PHE A 566 -7.61 -7.30 -7.40
C PHE A 566 -8.19 -5.96 -7.85
N GLU A 567 -8.98 -5.30 -7.00
CA GLU A 567 -9.59 -4.02 -7.37
C GLU A 567 -8.50 -2.96 -7.55
N MET A 568 -8.48 -2.30 -8.72
CA MET A 568 -7.41 -1.35 -9.11
C MET A 568 -6.02 -1.99 -9.09
N ASP A 569 -5.94 -3.30 -9.33
CA ASP A 569 -4.74 -4.13 -9.22
C ASP A 569 -4.11 -4.12 -7.81
N ASN A 570 -4.80 -3.64 -6.77
CA ASN A 570 -4.28 -3.63 -5.40
C ASN A 570 -4.34 -5.03 -4.76
N ALA A 571 -3.19 -5.61 -4.43
CA ALA A 571 -3.07 -6.93 -3.79
C ALA A 571 -3.81 -7.02 -2.43
N GLU A 572 -4.10 -5.88 -1.81
CA GLU A 572 -4.84 -5.74 -0.55
C GLU A 572 -6.36 -5.65 -0.74
N ARG A 573 -6.82 -5.57 -2.00
CA ARG A 573 -8.25 -5.58 -2.37
C ARG A 573 -8.64 -6.77 -3.26
N PRO A 574 -8.43 -8.03 -2.80
CA PRO A 574 -8.81 -9.21 -3.56
C PRO A 574 -10.34 -9.43 -3.63
N TYR A 575 -10.82 -9.97 -4.75
CA TYR A 575 -12.19 -10.47 -4.94
C TYR A 575 -12.18 -11.70 -5.85
N ILE A 576 -13.16 -12.58 -5.72
CA ILE A 576 -13.30 -13.76 -6.58
C ILE A 576 -13.93 -13.36 -7.91
N ILE A 577 -13.27 -13.67 -9.02
CA ILE A 577 -13.82 -13.51 -10.37
C ILE A 577 -14.76 -14.68 -10.71
N GLY A 578 -14.38 -15.89 -10.32
CA GLY A 578 -15.16 -17.11 -10.55
C GLY A 578 -14.35 -18.38 -10.26
N SER A 579 -14.99 -19.54 -10.43
CA SER A 579 -14.36 -20.85 -10.20
C SER A 579 -13.76 -21.44 -11.47
N LEU A 580 -12.75 -22.29 -11.31
CA LEU A 580 -12.06 -22.98 -12.40
C LEU A 580 -12.16 -24.50 -12.25
N TYR A 581 -12.35 -25.19 -13.37
CA TYR A 581 -12.10 -26.64 -13.42
C TYR A 581 -10.59 -26.88 -13.52
N ASN A 582 -10.06 -27.79 -12.69
CA ASN A 582 -8.61 -28.00 -12.54
C ASN A 582 -8.16 -29.45 -12.83
N GLY A 583 -9.04 -30.29 -13.39
CA GLY A 583 -8.71 -31.68 -13.71
C GLY A 583 -8.90 -32.63 -12.52
N GLY A 584 -8.54 -33.91 -12.66
CA GLY A 584 -8.65 -34.88 -11.57
C GLY A 584 -10.08 -35.03 -11.04
N THR A 585 -10.30 -34.72 -9.76
CA THR A 585 -11.63 -34.68 -9.12
C THR A 585 -12.39 -33.38 -9.37
N GLY A 586 -11.71 -32.30 -9.79
CA GLY A 586 -12.29 -30.99 -10.12
C GLY A 586 -12.43 -30.77 -11.62
N LYS A 587 -12.68 -31.82 -12.41
CA LYS A 587 -13.05 -31.72 -13.83
C LYS A 587 -14.57 -31.72 -14.00
N PRO A 588 -15.12 -31.14 -15.09
CA PRO A 588 -16.52 -31.35 -15.41
C PRO A 588 -16.78 -32.85 -15.68
N GLU A 589 -18.04 -33.28 -15.63
CA GLU A 589 -18.38 -34.64 -16.03
C GLU A 589 -17.89 -34.95 -17.45
N ASP A 590 -17.36 -36.15 -17.65
CA ASP A 590 -16.77 -36.55 -18.94
C ASP A 590 -17.79 -36.48 -20.09
N LYS A 591 -19.08 -36.72 -19.81
CA LYS A 591 -20.16 -36.58 -20.80
C LYS A 591 -20.45 -35.12 -21.20
N TRP A 592 -19.99 -34.15 -20.42
CA TRP A 592 -20.15 -32.72 -20.64
C TRP A 592 -18.93 -32.09 -21.28
N ALA A 593 -17.74 -32.65 -21.04
CA ALA A 593 -16.51 -32.18 -21.64
C ALA A 593 -16.62 -32.22 -23.18
N SER A 594 -16.56 -31.06 -23.82
CA SER A 594 -16.62 -30.96 -25.27
C SER A 594 -15.37 -31.55 -25.90
N SER A 595 -15.53 -32.53 -26.81
CA SER A 595 -14.47 -33.00 -27.70
C SER A 595 -14.57 -32.33 -29.07
N VAL A 596 -13.45 -31.98 -29.69
CA VAL A 596 -13.42 -31.57 -31.11
C VAL A 596 -13.70 -32.81 -31.99
N LYS A 597 -14.59 -32.69 -32.97
CA LYS A 597 -14.85 -33.70 -34.00
C LYS A 597 -14.27 -33.21 -35.34
N GLU A 598 -14.04 -34.11 -36.30
CA GLU A 598 -13.48 -33.77 -37.63
C GLU A 598 -14.23 -32.62 -38.34
N ASN A 599 -15.53 -32.42 -38.06
CA ASN A 599 -16.39 -31.39 -38.67
C ASN A 599 -16.98 -30.36 -37.67
N GLY A 600 -16.30 -30.06 -36.55
CA GLY A 600 -16.73 -29.00 -35.63
C GLY A 600 -16.60 -29.37 -34.14
N THR A 601 -17.35 -28.70 -33.28
CA THR A 601 -17.30 -28.96 -31.82
C THR A 601 -18.37 -29.95 -31.38
N GLY A 602 -18.03 -30.84 -30.45
CA GLY A 602 -18.99 -31.69 -29.74
C GLY A 602 -19.71 -30.98 -28.59
N ASN A 603 -19.65 -29.64 -28.51
CA ASN A 603 -20.15 -28.80 -27.41
C ASN A 603 -21.69 -28.70 -27.40
N ASN A 604 -22.34 -29.85 -27.30
CA ASN A 604 -23.78 -29.95 -27.30
C ASN A 604 -24.38 -29.80 -25.90
N VAL A 605 -23.57 -29.89 -24.84
CA VAL A 605 -24.09 -29.86 -23.47
C VAL A 605 -23.74 -28.53 -22.81
N LYS A 606 -24.75 -27.85 -22.28
CA LYS A 606 -24.60 -26.68 -21.39
C LYS A 606 -25.40 -26.95 -20.16
N ALA A 607 -24.79 -26.90 -18.98
CA ALA A 607 -25.47 -27.33 -17.77
C ALA A 607 -25.11 -26.51 -16.56
N ILE A 608 -26.08 -26.42 -15.64
CA ILE A 608 -25.92 -25.92 -14.28
C ILE A 608 -26.12 -27.12 -13.37
N ARG A 609 -25.14 -27.40 -12.51
CA ARG A 609 -25.23 -28.47 -11.51
C ARG A 609 -24.68 -28.04 -10.17
N THR A 610 -25.39 -28.41 -9.12
CA THR A 610 -24.95 -28.22 -7.73
C THR A 610 -24.20 -29.44 -7.20
N ARG A 611 -23.50 -29.30 -6.06
CA ARG A 611 -22.69 -30.36 -5.43
C ARG A 611 -23.39 -31.72 -5.32
N ASN A 612 -24.69 -31.73 -5.02
CA ASN A 612 -25.46 -32.97 -4.87
C ASN A 612 -25.95 -33.57 -6.19
N GLY A 613 -25.69 -32.96 -7.34
CA GLY A 613 -26.04 -33.49 -8.66
C GLY A 613 -27.37 -32.99 -9.25
N HIS A 614 -28.09 -32.08 -8.58
CA HIS A 614 -29.28 -31.45 -9.16
C HIS A 614 -28.88 -30.67 -10.41
N THR A 615 -29.56 -30.92 -11.53
CA THR A 615 -29.09 -30.49 -12.84
C THR A 615 -30.18 -29.82 -13.66
N ILE A 616 -29.84 -28.69 -14.28
CA ILE A 616 -30.53 -28.13 -15.44
C ILE A 616 -29.57 -28.24 -16.63
N LEU A 617 -29.98 -28.92 -17.69
CA LEU A 617 -29.14 -29.25 -18.84
C LEU A 617 -29.84 -28.87 -20.13
N PHE A 618 -29.11 -28.16 -20.99
CA PHE A 618 -29.45 -27.87 -22.37
C PHE A 618 -28.61 -28.78 -23.27
N ASN A 619 -29.27 -29.48 -24.19
CA ASN A 619 -28.65 -30.44 -25.09
C ASN A 619 -28.94 -30.05 -26.54
N ASP A 620 -27.92 -29.54 -27.24
CA ASP A 620 -28.00 -29.09 -28.63
C ASP A 620 -27.77 -30.25 -29.63
N ARG A 621 -27.75 -31.52 -29.19
CA ARG A 621 -27.68 -32.67 -30.10
C ARG A 621 -28.99 -32.79 -30.89
N GLY A 622 -28.89 -33.17 -32.16
CA GLY A 622 -30.05 -33.32 -33.05
C GLY A 622 -30.31 -32.05 -33.86
N GLU A 623 -31.51 -31.92 -34.43
CA GLU A 623 -31.89 -30.72 -35.19
C GLU A 623 -32.58 -29.68 -34.29
N GLY A 624 -33.38 -30.15 -33.33
CA GLY A 624 -34.15 -29.33 -32.41
C GLY A 624 -33.57 -29.24 -31.00
N GLY A 625 -32.82 -30.26 -30.55
CA GLY A 625 -32.25 -30.30 -29.21
C GLY A 625 -33.29 -30.55 -28.10
N GLY A 626 -32.87 -30.36 -26.85
CA GLY A 626 -33.72 -30.55 -25.68
C GLY A 626 -33.24 -29.89 -24.39
N ILE A 627 -34.14 -29.86 -23.43
CA ILE A 627 -33.91 -29.36 -22.06
C ILE A 627 -34.27 -30.48 -21.08
N GLU A 628 -33.34 -30.78 -20.17
CA GLU A 628 -33.51 -31.79 -19.13
C GLU A 628 -33.34 -31.13 -17.74
N ILE A 629 -34.29 -31.37 -16.84
CA ILE A 629 -34.19 -30.99 -15.43
C ILE A 629 -34.30 -32.27 -14.61
N TYR A 630 -33.26 -32.60 -13.85
CA TYR A 630 -33.19 -33.89 -13.16
C TYR A 630 -32.42 -33.86 -11.85
N ASP A 631 -32.72 -34.85 -11.00
CA ASP A 631 -32.05 -35.10 -9.73
C ASP A 631 -30.64 -35.70 -9.91
N ASN A 632 -30.00 -36.14 -8.84
CA ASN A 632 -28.60 -36.57 -8.91
C ASN A 632 -28.33 -37.82 -9.78
N ARG A 633 -29.35 -38.60 -10.12
CA ARG A 633 -29.22 -39.89 -10.82
C ARG A 633 -29.81 -39.91 -12.23
N ASN A 634 -30.39 -38.80 -12.71
CA ASN A 634 -31.05 -38.66 -14.02
C ASN A 634 -32.13 -39.73 -14.34
N ASN A 635 -32.65 -40.42 -13.32
CA ASN A 635 -33.47 -41.61 -13.52
C ASN A 635 -34.62 -41.72 -12.54
N ALA A 636 -34.59 -41.00 -11.41
CA ALA A 636 -35.66 -41.08 -10.41
C ALA A 636 -36.67 -39.95 -10.59
N TYR A 637 -36.21 -38.73 -10.87
CA TYR A 637 -37.09 -37.57 -11.02
C TYR A 637 -36.55 -36.72 -12.16
N HIS A 638 -37.31 -36.64 -13.27
CA HIS A 638 -36.87 -35.88 -14.44
C HIS A 638 -38.03 -35.24 -15.21
N ILE A 639 -37.75 -34.05 -15.74
CA ILE A 639 -38.58 -33.34 -16.71
C ILE A 639 -37.74 -33.18 -17.97
N THR A 640 -38.30 -33.58 -19.12
CA THR A 640 -37.63 -33.49 -20.41
C THR A 640 -38.52 -32.78 -21.41
N LEU A 641 -37.97 -31.77 -22.08
CA LEU A 641 -38.56 -31.10 -23.22
C LEU A 641 -37.68 -31.45 -24.43
N SER A 642 -38.17 -32.29 -25.34
CA SER A 642 -37.45 -32.72 -26.54
C SER A 642 -38.12 -32.12 -27.78
N ALA A 643 -37.39 -31.28 -28.50
CA ALA A 643 -37.87 -30.70 -29.76
C ALA A 643 -37.77 -31.71 -30.91
N ASP A 644 -36.75 -32.58 -30.89
CA ASP A 644 -36.58 -33.64 -31.89
C ASP A 644 -37.69 -34.70 -31.80
N GLU A 645 -38.00 -35.16 -30.58
CA GLU A 645 -39.12 -36.09 -30.35
C GLU A 645 -40.48 -35.38 -30.38
N LYS A 646 -40.49 -34.05 -30.39
CA LYS A 646 -41.69 -33.21 -30.27
C LYS A 646 -42.53 -33.61 -29.05
N LYS A 647 -41.86 -33.85 -27.93
CA LYS A 647 -42.43 -34.46 -26.72
C LYS A 647 -41.97 -33.74 -25.46
N VAL A 648 -42.91 -33.55 -24.53
CA VAL A 648 -42.61 -33.16 -23.14
C VAL A 648 -42.97 -34.35 -22.25
N SER A 649 -42.06 -34.75 -21.36
CA SER A 649 -42.27 -35.82 -20.38
C SER A 649 -41.94 -35.36 -18.97
N VAL A 650 -42.80 -35.76 -18.04
CA VAL A 650 -42.58 -35.64 -16.60
C VAL A 650 -42.60 -37.05 -16.03
N PHE A 651 -41.54 -37.42 -15.31
CA PHE A 651 -41.41 -38.73 -14.70
C PHE A 651 -41.00 -38.59 -13.23
N SER A 652 -41.63 -39.40 -12.39
CA SER A 652 -41.31 -39.55 -10.98
C SER A 652 -41.31 -41.04 -10.64
N ALA A 653 -40.27 -41.50 -9.95
CA ALA A 653 -40.25 -42.81 -9.32
C ALA A 653 -41.16 -42.87 -8.08
N GLY A 654 -41.61 -41.71 -7.59
CA GLY A 654 -42.60 -41.58 -6.51
C GLY A 654 -43.95 -41.09 -7.03
N GLU A 655 -44.60 -40.26 -6.24
CA GLU A 655 -45.87 -39.65 -6.59
C GLU A 655 -45.69 -38.43 -7.50
N ILE A 656 -46.69 -38.16 -8.34
CA ILE A 656 -46.86 -36.91 -9.07
C ILE A 656 -48.20 -36.34 -8.63
N GLU A 657 -48.17 -35.16 -8.00
CA GLU A 657 -49.36 -34.44 -7.57
C GLU A 657 -49.48 -33.12 -8.36
N ILE A 658 -50.69 -32.81 -8.86
CA ILE A 658 -50.98 -31.58 -9.60
C ILE A 658 -52.17 -30.90 -8.91
N LEU A 659 -51.90 -29.79 -8.22
CA LEU A 659 -52.88 -29.03 -7.45
C LEU A 659 -53.07 -27.63 -8.02
N ALA A 660 -54.30 -27.12 -7.99
CA ALA A 660 -54.61 -25.72 -8.28
C ALA A 660 -55.84 -25.28 -7.47
N ASP A 661 -55.82 -24.03 -6.97
CA ASP A 661 -56.98 -23.42 -6.32
C ASP A 661 -58.09 -23.05 -7.33
N GLY A 662 -57.70 -22.83 -8.58
CA GLY A 662 -58.60 -22.61 -9.71
C GLY A 662 -58.79 -23.87 -10.57
N ASP A 663 -59.00 -23.66 -11.87
CA ASP A 663 -59.23 -24.76 -12.82
C ASP A 663 -57.92 -25.39 -13.32
N ILE A 664 -57.89 -26.74 -13.41
CA ILE A 664 -56.88 -27.49 -14.17
C ILE A 664 -57.48 -27.92 -15.50
N GLY A 665 -56.92 -27.44 -16.61
CA GLY A 665 -57.38 -27.77 -17.96
C GLY A 665 -56.43 -28.70 -18.71
N ILE A 666 -56.94 -29.82 -19.25
CA ILE A 666 -56.22 -30.69 -20.18
C ILE A 666 -57.01 -30.78 -21.48
N LYS A 667 -56.40 -30.36 -22.60
CA LYS A 667 -57.02 -30.37 -23.94
C LYS A 667 -56.02 -30.88 -24.96
N SER A 668 -56.46 -31.74 -25.87
CA SER A 668 -55.66 -32.26 -26.98
C SER A 668 -56.44 -32.11 -28.29
N LYS A 669 -55.75 -31.80 -29.39
CA LYS A 669 -56.33 -31.92 -30.75
C LYS A 669 -56.45 -33.39 -31.18
N GLY A 670 -55.56 -34.23 -30.66
CA GLY A 670 -55.63 -35.67 -30.81
C GLY A 670 -56.29 -36.30 -29.59
N ASN A 671 -55.74 -37.42 -29.15
CA ASN A 671 -56.30 -38.18 -28.04
C ASN A 671 -55.76 -37.69 -26.69
N ILE A 672 -56.53 -37.94 -25.64
CA ILE A 672 -56.09 -37.90 -24.24
C ILE A 672 -56.19 -39.35 -23.74
N SER A 673 -55.09 -39.92 -23.24
CA SER A 673 -55.08 -41.23 -22.56
C SER A 673 -54.78 -41.04 -21.07
N ILE A 674 -55.50 -41.75 -20.21
CA ILE A 674 -55.29 -41.81 -18.77
C ILE A 674 -55.29 -43.29 -18.38
N GLU A 675 -54.15 -43.77 -17.89
CA GLU A 675 -53.92 -45.18 -17.61
C GLU A 675 -53.37 -45.35 -16.19
N ALA A 676 -53.85 -46.38 -15.47
CA ALA A 676 -53.33 -46.79 -14.18
C ALA A 676 -53.51 -48.29 -13.98
N ASP A 677 -52.48 -48.98 -13.48
CA ASP A 677 -52.52 -50.42 -13.26
C ASP A 677 -53.49 -50.84 -12.15
N LYS A 678 -53.78 -49.93 -11.21
CA LYS A 678 -54.62 -50.20 -10.03
C LYS A 678 -55.95 -49.49 -10.10
N LYS A 679 -55.97 -48.17 -9.86
CA LYS A 679 -57.20 -47.40 -9.68
C LYS A 679 -57.08 -46.02 -10.30
N ILE A 680 -58.11 -45.64 -11.05
CA ILE A 680 -58.39 -44.25 -11.43
C ILE A 680 -59.57 -43.78 -10.56
N SER A 681 -59.44 -42.61 -9.92
CA SER A 681 -60.48 -42.03 -9.07
C SER A 681 -60.75 -40.60 -9.50
N ILE A 682 -62.00 -40.27 -9.81
CA ILE A 682 -62.45 -38.93 -10.18
C ILE A 682 -63.52 -38.50 -9.18
N GLN A 683 -63.26 -37.42 -8.45
CA GLN A 683 -64.18 -36.87 -7.46
C GLN A 683 -64.52 -35.43 -7.84
N SER A 684 -65.81 -35.14 -7.98
CA SER A 684 -66.32 -33.80 -8.27
C SER A 684 -67.78 -33.69 -7.85
N SER A 685 -68.24 -32.49 -7.51
CA SER A 685 -69.67 -32.21 -7.32
C SER A 685 -70.47 -32.36 -8.62
N LYS A 686 -69.82 -32.20 -9.79
CA LYS A 686 -70.41 -32.39 -11.11
C LYS A 686 -69.39 -32.90 -12.12
N VAL A 687 -69.66 -34.06 -12.71
CA VAL A 687 -68.89 -34.61 -13.84
C VAL A 687 -69.74 -34.49 -15.10
N ILE A 688 -69.20 -33.83 -16.13
CA ILE A 688 -69.85 -33.72 -17.44
C ILE A 688 -69.00 -34.48 -18.46
N ILE A 689 -69.55 -35.59 -18.98
CA ILE A 689 -68.98 -36.32 -20.12
C ILE A 689 -69.94 -36.07 -21.28
N ARG A 690 -69.42 -35.56 -22.40
CA ARG A 690 -70.21 -35.25 -23.60
C ARG A 690 -69.91 -36.23 -24.71
#